data_AF-A0A1B9IHK1-F1
#
_entry.id   AF-A0A1B9IHK1-F1
#
_cell.length_a   1.000
_cell.length_b   1.000
_cell.length_c   1.000
_cell.angle_alpha   90.00
_cell.angle_beta   90.00
_cell.angle_gamma   90.00
#
_symmetry.space_group_name_H-M   'P 1'
#
loop_
_entity.id
_entity.type
_entity.pdbx_description
1 polymer ?
#
loop_
_entity_poly.entity_id
_entity_poly.type
_entity_poly.pdbx_seq_one_letter_code
_entity_poly.pdbx_strand_id
1 'polypeptide(L)'
;MSTEDYDEFGNYIGGDLESDEESDVEIAPSAPSAPGPSAPAQSYAPLEGLEDEDEEMEDDEDRGMQMTLHGVDGTAGNQVVLHEDKKYYATAEETYGEDVEAMVQEEDLQPLSEPIVAPIKVKRFTVQEKDLPETRFDRNFMIDLMNYPEMIRNVMVAGHIHHGKTSLLDMLVFETHQMTYDVDKPIRYTDTHVLSRSRDISIKSGPMSLVLQNSKGKSSLVNIIDTPGHVNFVDEVASVGRLVDGVVLVVDVVEGVMHNTEQIIRHALQEKLNLVLVVNKMDRLILELRLPPSEAFFKIKHTIEEVNSIIASIDPDDSYRLSPERGNVAFASTQMGWCFTLRTFASMYSDTFGSFDVDEFALRLWGNIYFDEEKRKFTRKPADVESKRSFVHFILEPLYKLYTQVLSEDSETLKETLADLRITLKPAAYKMDVRPLLKVVLEAFFGPSTGLVDMITEHVPSPIANAESKIRHTYTGPLTSDLTDSMVKCDSQGPTVVHVAKLYHTSDAETFRAYGRVMSGTVKVGQAVKVLGEGYSLEDEEDMVSAIVEGVLIDESRYTVDVPSAGAGNLVLLSGVDASISKTATIVSKDIEDDLYIFKPIKHITSSVVKIAVEPISPSELPKMLEGLRKINKSYPLVTTKVEESGEHIILGTGELYLDCILHDLRKVFSEIEIKVSDPVTKFCETVVETSALKCYAETPNKKNKLTMISEPLETGIANDIESGKVTMRMTNKERGKFFESKYQWDLLASRNIWAFGPEENGPNVLINDTLPSEVDTKLLSSVRESVKQGFQWGTREGPLCDEPIRGVKFRILDANLAQEPIYRGGGQIIPTARRVCYSSFLLATPRLLEPVYYVEVQAPADCVAAVYTVLSRRRGHVTRDIPKPGSPLYTVKAHIPVLDANGFETDLRTATMGQAFVQMSFDHWSVVPGDPTDSSIQLRPLEPATGQALARDLVLKTRRRKGLSDSIAVAKYLEDETIIAISASGNADLLG
;
A
#
# COMPACT_ATOMS: atom_id res chain seq x y z
N MET A 1 -18.16 33.62 -30.36
CA MET A 1 -17.81 32.74 -31.49
C MET A 1 -18.35 31.37 -31.14
N SER A 2 -19.26 30.85 -31.96
CA SER A 2 -20.01 29.61 -31.73
C SER A 2 -19.13 28.38 -31.99
N THR A 3 -19.38 27.31 -31.23
CA THR A 3 -18.72 26.00 -31.29
C THR A 3 -19.03 25.19 -32.57
N GLU A 4 -19.64 25.80 -33.58
CA GLU A 4 -20.08 25.12 -34.81
C GLU A 4 -19.02 25.19 -35.93
N ASP A 5 -17.95 25.99 -35.76
CA ASP A 5 -16.93 26.23 -36.79
C ASP A 5 -15.65 25.38 -36.60
N TYR A 6 -15.66 24.40 -35.69
CA TYR A 6 -14.50 23.56 -35.37
C TYR A 6 -14.87 22.07 -35.43
N ASP A 7 -13.95 21.23 -35.91
CA ASP A 7 -14.14 19.77 -35.94
C ASP A 7 -13.88 19.12 -34.57
N GLU A 8 -14.14 17.83 -34.50
CA GLU A 8 -14.00 17.00 -33.30
C GLU A 8 -12.54 16.83 -32.82
N PHE A 9 -11.57 17.38 -33.56
CA PHE A 9 -10.16 17.47 -33.18
C PHE A 9 -9.69 18.90 -32.85
N GLY A 10 -10.61 19.87 -32.87
CA GLY A 10 -10.32 21.26 -32.55
C GLY A 10 -9.69 22.05 -33.71
N ASN A 11 -9.76 21.55 -34.94
CA ASN A 11 -9.34 22.28 -36.13
C ASN A 11 -10.49 23.16 -36.61
N TYR A 12 -10.17 24.41 -36.96
CA TYR A 12 -11.14 25.34 -37.53
C TYR A 12 -11.51 24.90 -38.96
N ILE A 13 -12.80 24.73 -39.25
CA ILE A 13 -13.32 24.27 -40.55
C ILE A 13 -13.92 25.42 -41.39
N GLY A 14 -13.71 26.68 -40.99
CA GLY A 14 -14.19 27.84 -41.75
C GLY A 14 -13.37 28.10 -43.01
N GLY A 15 -14.04 28.22 -44.16
CA GLY A 15 -13.42 28.55 -45.45
C GLY A 15 -13.07 30.03 -45.63
N ASP A 16 -12.00 30.26 -46.41
CA ASP A 16 -11.50 31.50 -47.02
C ASP A 16 -11.94 32.84 -46.39
N LEU A 17 -11.08 33.34 -45.49
CA LEU A 17 -11.01 34.77 -45.19
C LEU A 17 -10.33 35.47 -46.38
N GLU A 18 -11.12 36.04 -47.28
CA GLU A 18 -10.64 37.11 -48.16
C GLU A 18 -10.13 38.26 -47.27
N SER A 19 -8.91 38.67 -47.57
CA SER A 19 -8.17 39.76 -46.93
C SER A 19 -8.85 41.11 -47.16
N ASP A 20 -9.41 41.69 -46.11
CA ASP A 20 -9.71 43.12 -46.04
C ASP A 20 -8.41 43.90 -45.72
N GLU A 21 -7.71 44.33 -46.77
CA GLU A 21 -6.87 45.53 -46.75
C GLU A 21 -7.61 46.64 -47.51
N GLU A 22 -7.79 47.80 -46.88
CA GLU A 22 -7.48 49.16 -47.39
C GLU A 22 -8.14 50.19 -46.45
N SER A 23 -7.38 51.02 -45.72
CA SER A 23 -6.72 52.26 -46.15
C SER A 23 -7.72 53.36 -46.55
N ASP A 24 -7.81 54.39 -45.70
CA ASP A 24 -8.43 55.68 -46.01
C ASP A 24 -7.59 56.43 -47.05
N VAL A 25 -8.22 56.99 -48.09
CA VAL A 25 -8.25 58.44 -48.46
C VAL A 25 -8.79 58.65 -49.88
N GLU A 26 -9.95 59.32 -49.93
CA GLU A 26 -10.49 60.28 -50.93
C GLU A 26 -10.42 60.02 -52.46
N ILE A 27 -11.59 60.00 -53.12
CA ILE A 27 -12.13 61.02 -54.08
C ILE A 27 -13.29 60.39 -54.91
N ALA A 28 -14.40 61.12 -55.06
CA ALA A 28 -15.66 60.74 -55.70
C ALA A 28 -15.66 60.87 -57.27
N PRO A 29 -16.81 60.79 -57.99
CA PRO A 29 -17.52 59.58 -58.42
C PRO A 29 -17.82 59.54 -59.95
N SER A 30 -18.07 58.35 -60.56
CA SER A 30 -19.03 58.19 -61.68
C SER A 30 -19.15 56.74 -62.18
N ALA A 31 -20.40 56.32 -62.42
CA ALA A 31 -20.89 55.00 -62.84
C ALA A 31 -20.78 54.72 -64.37
N PRO A 32 -21.49 53.74 -64.97
CA PRO A 32 -21.25 52.28 -64.97
C PRO A 32 -21.29 51.65 -66.40
N SER A 33 -21.04 50.33 -66.53
CA SER A 33 -21.73 49.34 -67.42
C SER A 33 -20.82 48.30 -68.16
N ALA A 34 -20.89 47.03 -67.73
CA ALA A 34 -21.22 45.76 -68.45
C ALA A 34 -20.95 45.58 -69.98
N PRO A 35 -21.05 44.35 -70.58
CA PRO A 35 -20.68 42.98 -70.15
C PRO A 35 -20.13 42.01 -71.26
N GLY A 36 -19.49 40.90 -70.84
CA GLY A 36 -19.65 39.50 -71.33
C GLY A 36 -19.05 39.04 -72.68
N PRO A 37 -19.24 37.76 -73.11
CA PRO A 37 -19.20 36.50 -72.33
C PRO A 37 -18.61 35.25 -73.10
N SER A 38 -18.59 34.09 -72.39
CA SER A 38 -18.73 32.67 -72.88
C SER A 38 -17.52 31.99 -73.56
N ALA A 39 -17.19 30.68 -73.45
CA ALA A 39 -17.55 29.43 -72.72
C ALA A 39 -16.71 28.27 -73.41
N PRO A 40 -16.94 26.94 -73.26
CA PRO A 40 -16.80 26.01 -72.11
C PRO A 40 -16.10 24.63 -72.43
N ALA A 41 -16.17 23.67 -71.46
CA ALA A 41 -16.23 22.17 -71.55
C ALA A 41 -14.93 21.34 -71.26
N GLN A 42 -14.85 20.60 -70.12
CA GLN A 42 -15.19 19.15 -69.85
C GLN A 42 -14.10 18.14 -70.31
N SER A 43 -13.75 16.98 -69.71
CA SER A 43 -14.08 16.19 -68.50
C SER A 43 -13.28 14.85 -68.55
N TYR A 44 -13.19 14.11 -67.42
CA TYR A 44 -12.99 12.63 -67.22
C TYR A 44 -11.73 12.14 -66.45
N ALA A 45 -12.00 11.43 -65.34
CA ALA A 45 -11.21 10.35 -64.68
C ALA A 45 -11.86 8.96 -65.05
N PRO A 46 -11.46 7.73 -64.60
CA PRO A 46 -10.61 7.33 -63.44
C PRO A 46 -9.78 5.97 -63.49
N LEU A 47 -9.01 5.70 -62.40
CA LEU A 47 -8.73 4.45 -61.60
C LEU A 47 -7.89 3.19 -62.06
N GLU A 48 -7.34 2.52 -61.01
CA GLU A 48 -6.65 1.19 -60.83
C GLU A 48 -5.10 1.16 -60.86
N GLY A 49 -4.33 0.53 -59.96
CA GLY A 49 -4.56 -0.31 -58.75
C GLY A 49 -3.24 -0.96 -58.21
N LEU A 50 -3.32 -1.60 -57.02
CA LEU A 50 -2.43 -2.62 -56.36
C LEU A 50 -1.14 -2.10 -55.64
N GLU A 51 -0.95 -2.18 -54.31
CA GLU A 51 -0.79 -3.34 -53.35
C GLU A 51 0.29 -4.33 -53.81
N ASP A 52 1.27 -4.84 -53.06
CA ASP A 52 1.80 -4.72 -51.68
C ASP A 52 3.17 -5.46 -51.66
N GLU A 53 3.87 -5.41 -50.51
CA GLU A 53 4.89 -6.36 -49.99
C GLU A 53 6.39 -5.98 -50.04
N ASP A 54 6.86 -5.59 -48.85
CA ASP A 54 7.99 -6.10 -48.06
C ASP A 54 9.45 -5.76 -48.44
N GLU A 55 10.06 -4.91 -47.59
CA GLU A 55 11.51 -4.80 -47.39
C GLU A 55 11.90 -5.47 -46.06
N GLU A 56 12.68 -6.55 -46.14
CA GLU A 56 13.65 -6.91 -45.10
C GLU A 56 15.04 -7.03 -45.73
N MET A 57 16.00 -6.38 -45.06
CA MET A 57 17.42 -6.30 -45.38
C MET A 57 18.15 -7.60 -45.06
N GLU A 58 19.12 -7.97 -45.89
CA GLU A 58 20.34 -8.65 -45.45
C GLU A 58 21.56 -8.14 -46.23
N ASP A 59 22.68 -8.14 -45.51
CA ASP A 59 24.01 -7.61 -45.79
C ASP A 59 24.67 -8.07 -47.11
N ASP A 60 25.57 -7.26 -47.68
CA ASP A 60 26.93 -7.76 -47.92
C ASP A 60 27.97 -6.67 -48.20
N GLU A 61 29.15 -6.92 -47.64
CA GLU A 61 30.38 -6.14 -47.73
C GLU A 61 31.04 -6.21 -49.12
N ASP A 62 31.57 -5.06 -49.54
CA ASP A 62 32.93 -4.87 -50.06
C ASP A 62 33.45 -5.77 -51.21
N ARG A 63 33.61 -5.18 -52.41
CA ARG A 63 34.82 -5.32 -53.25
C ARG A 63 34.75 -4.48 -54.53
N GLY A 64 35.69 -3.55 -54.64
CA GLY A 64 35.91 -2.78 -55.86
C GLY A 64 36.42 -3.61 -57.04
N MET A 65 36.01 -3.21 -58.25
CA MET A 65 36.91 -3.23 -59.41
C MET A 65 36.46 -2.23 -60.48
N GLN A 66 37.42 -1.38 -60.82
CA GLN A 66 37.44 -0.31 -61.79
C GLN A 66 37.17 -0.80 -63.22
N MET A 67 36.27 -0.14 -63.95
CA MET A 67 36.23 -0.17 -65.42
C MET A 67 36.02 1.24 -65.98
N THR A 68 37.13 1.79 -66.46
CA THR A 68 37.18 2.95 -67.36
C THR A 68 36.53 2.61 -68.70
N LEU A 69 35.63 3.47 -69.17
CA LEU A 69 35.29 3.55 -70.59
C LEU A 69 35.24 5.02 -71.01
N HIS A 70 36.28 5.44 -71.72
CA HIS A 70 36.30 6.65 -72.52
C HIS A 70 35.26 6.54 -73.64
N GLY A 71 34.33 7.49 -73.69
CA GLY A 71 33.50 7.82 -74.83
C GLY A 71 33.67 9.32 -75.14
N VAL A 72 34.11 9.61 -76.36
CA VAL A 72 34.54 10.92 -76.87
C VAL A 72 33.33 11.80 -77.26
N ASP A 73 33.49 13.11 -77.02
CA ASP A 73 32.75 14.28 -77.54
C ASP A 73 31.36 14.07 -78.15
N GLY A 74 30.34 14.49 -77.41
CA GLY A 74 29.00 14.80 -77.91
C GLY A 74 28.52 16.13 -77.33
N THR A 75 28.62 17.18 -78.15
CA THR A 75 27.83 18.42 -78.15
C THR A 75 26.96 18.72 -76.92
N ALA A 76 27.21 19.87 -76.29
CA ALA A 76 26.33 20.54 -75.33
C ALA A 76 24.85 20.46 -75.76
N GLY A 77 24.10 19.56 -75.14
CA GLY A 77 22.65 19.67 -75.06
C GLY A 77 22.35 20.62 -73.92
N ASN A 78 21.64 21.72 -74.20
CA ASN A 78 21.01 22.54 -73.18
C ASN A 78 20.04 21.66 -72.38
N GLN A 79 20.54 20.95 -71.36
CA GLN A 79 19.67 20.49 -70.29
C GLN A 79 19.13 21.74 -69.63
N VAL A 80 17.85 22.02 -69.90
CA VAL A 80 17.14 23.13 -69.27
C VAL A 80 17.00 22.76 -67.81
N VAL A 81 17.80 23.39 -66.96
CA VAL A 81 17.61 23.33 -65.52
C VAL A 81 16.37 24.16 -65.22
N LEU A 82 15.37 23.54 -64.60
CA LEU A 82 14.16 24.22 -64.16
C LEU A 82 14.54 25.34 -63.18
N HIS A 83 13.72 26.38 -63.07
CA HIS A 83 14.05 27.52 -62.21
C HIS A 83 14.20 27.12 -60.74
N GLU A 84 13.42 26.14 -60.29
CA GLU A 84 13.46 25.55 -58.95
C GLU A 84 14.74 24.74 -58.67
N ASP A 85 15.26 24.04 -59.69
CA ASP A 85 16.48 23.21 -59.57
C ASP A 85 17.77 23.99 -59.86
N LYS A 86 17.65 25.29 -60.13
CA LYS A 86 18.80 26.12 -60.48
C LYS A 86 19.67 26.34 -59.25
N LYS A 87 20.72 25.53 -59.11
CA LYS A 87 21.79 25.75 -58.14
C LYS A 87 22.56 27.03 -58.50
N TYR A 88 22.28 28.12 -57.78
CA TYR A 88 22.94 29.42 -57.99
C TYR A 88 24.35 29.46 -57.38
N TYR A 89 24.60 28.65 -56.35
CA TYR A 89 25.85 28.62 -55.61
C TYR A 89 26.36 27.18 -55.49
N ALA A 90 27.68 27.01 -55.41
CA ALA A 90 28.33 25.72 -55.10
C ALA A 90 27.96 25.26 -53.68
N THR A 91 28.02 23.96 -53.41
CA THR A 91 27.73 23.46 -52.06
C THR A 91 28.81 23.89 -51.07
N ALA A 92 28.49 23.87 -49.77
CA ALA A 92 29.46 24.24 -48.73
C ALA A 92 30.69 23.31 -48.76
N GLU A 93 30.48 22.01 -48.99
CA GLU A 93 31.57 21.02 -49.15
C GLU A 93 32.46 21.30 -50.37
N GLU A 94 31.87 21.64 -51.53
CA GLU A 94 32.63 22.03 -52.73
C GLU A 94 33.46 23.31 -52.52
N THR A 95 33.00 24.18 -51.63
CA THR A 95 33.63 25.49 -51.38
C THR A 95 34.80 25.38 -50.39
N TYR A 96 34.67 24.56 -49.34
CA TYR A 96 35.65 24.47 -48.26
C TYR A 96 36.53 23.21 -48.31
N GLY A 97 36.12 22.18 -49.07
CA GLY A 97 36.85 20.92 -49.24
C GLY A 97 36.51 19.86 -48.18
N GLU A 98 36.90 18.61 -48.43
CA GLU A 98 36.58 17.44 -47.57
C GLU A 98 37.20 17.51 -46.17
N ASP A 99 38.22 18.34 -45.96
CA ASP A 99 38.87 18.53 -44.66
C ASP A 99 38.05 19.43 -43.70
N VAL A 100 36.94 20.03 -44.16
CA VAL A 100 36.11 20.98 -43.40
C VAL A 100 34.67 20.49 -43.30
N GLU A 101 34.22 20.18 -42.07
CA GLU A 101 32.84 19.81 -41.79
C GLU A 101 31.92 21.04 -41.83
N ALA A 102 31.10 21.15 -42.87
CA ALA A 102 30.12 22.22 -43.01
C ALA A 102 28.82 21.83 -42.30
N MET A 103 28.64 22.27 -41.05
CA MET A 103 27.38 22.10 -40.31
C MET A 103 26.38 23.23 -40.61
N VAL A 104 25.16 22.85 -40.99
CA VAL A 104 24.02 23.77 -41.11
C VAL A 104 23.08 23.51 -39.93
N GLN A 105 22.96 24.49 -39.02
CA GLN A 105 22.07 24.42 -37.86
C GLN A 105 20.98 25.49 -38.03
N GLU A 106 19.78 25.05 -38.43
CA GLU A 106 18.64 25.95 -38.68
C GLU A 106 17.79 26.18 -37.41
N GLU A 107 17.80 25.20 -36.49
CA GLU A 107 17.06 25.24 -35.24
C GLU A 107 17.99 25.08 -34.03
N ASP A 108 17.60 25.69 -32.91
CA ASP A 108 18.33 25.57 -31.65
C ASP A 108 18.17 24.16 -31.08
N LEU A 109 19.28 23.54 -30.64
CA LEU A 109 19.28 22.21 -30.03
C LEU A 109 18.58 22.16 -28.65
N GLN A 110 18.35 23.31 -28.02
CA GLN A 110 17.71 23.42 -26.71
C GLN A 110 16.66 24.54 -26.71
N PRO A 111 15.51 24.34 -26.05
CA PRO A 111 14.47 25.35 -25.99
C PRO A 111 14.88 26.53 -25.08
N LEU A 112 14.29 27.70 -25.30
CA LEU A 112 14.56 28.91 -24.50
C LEU A 112 14.26 28.74 -23.00
N SER A 113 13.40 27.78 -22.64
CA SER A 113 13.11 27.43 -21.23
C SER A 113 14.29 26.78 -20.51
N GLU A 114 15.24 26.19 -21.24
CA GLU A 114 16.44 25.59 -20.68
C GLU A 114 17.56 26.65 -20.58
N PRO A 115 18.01 27.00 -19.35
CA PRO A 115 19.02 28.02 -19.19
C PRO A 115 20.39 27.51 -19.64
N ILE A 116 21.11 28.31 -20.44
CA ILE A 116 22.49 28.01 -20.91
C ILE A 116 23.43 27.71 -19.74
N VAL A 117 23.26 28.41 -18.60
CA VAL A 117 23.97 28.11 -17.35
C VAL A 117 22.95 27.61 -16.34
N ALA A 118 23.01 26.32 -16.05
CA ALA A 118 22.10 25.70 -15.08
C ALA A 118 22.28 26.33 -13.68
N PRO A 119 21.20 26.83 -13.05
CA PRO A 119 21.27 27.32 -11.67
C PRO A 119 21.54 26.16 -10.71
N ILE A 120 22.24 26.45 -9.61
CA ILE A 120 22.45 25.46 -8.54
C ILE A 120 21.08 25.15 -7.90
N LYS A 121 20.53 23.97 -8.18
CA LYS A 121 19.29 23.46 -7.58
C LYS A 121 19.65 22.62 -6.36
N VAL A 122 19.23 23.04 -5.16
CA VAL A 122 19.34 22.23 -3.94
C VAL A 122 18.05 21.43 -3.79
N LYS A 123 18.10 20.13 -4.08
CA LYS A 123 16.96 19.23 -3.95
C LYS A 123 16.76 18.86 -2.48
N ARG A 124 15.57 19.16 -1.94
CA ARG A 124 15.16 18.80 -0.57
C ARG A 124 13.70 18.43 -0.55
N PHE A 125 13.42 17.15 -0.44
CA PHE A 125 12.06 16.59 -0.41
C PHE A 125 11.60 16.18 1.00
N THR A 126 12.53 16.18 1.96
CA THR A 126 12.26 15.94 3.38
C THR A 126 12.76 17.10 4.23
N VAL A 127 12.03 17.37 5.32
CA VAL A 127 12.44 18.29 6.36
C VAL A 127 13.52 17.61 7.19
N GLN A 128 14.76 18.06 7.02
CA GLN A 128 15.92 17.59 7.76
C GLN A 128 16.58 18.76 8.49
N GLU A 129 16.92 18.55 9.77
CA GLU A 129 17.68 19.49 10.57
C GLU A 129 19.16 19.42 10.18
N LYS A 130 19.81 20.58 10.05
CA LYS A 130 21.23 20.66 9.66
C LYS A 130 22.16 20.23 10.78
N ASP A 131 21.84 20.66 12.00
CA ASP A 131 22.59 20.39 13.21
C ASP A 131 21.77 19.48 14.12
N LEU A 132 22.46 18.72 14.97
CA LEU A 132 21.80 17.90 15.98
C LEU A 132 21.09 18.78 17.02
N PRO A 133 19.78 18.61 17.27
CA PRO A 133 19.03 19.48 18.18
C PRO A 133 19.50 19.35 19.64
N GLU A 134 19.22 20.33 20.50
CA GLU A 134 19.54 20.17 21.92
C GLU A 134 18.52 19.27 22.63
N THR A 135 18.97 18.11 23.11
CA THR A 135 18.16 17.16 23.89
C THR A 135 18.30 17.41 25.40
N ARG A 136 17.33 16.94 26.19
CA ARG A 136 17.39 16.95 27.66
C ARG A 136 18.20 15.79 28.23
N PHE A 137 18.40 14.74 27.44
CA PHE A 137 19.26 13.60 27.76
C PHE A 137 20.59 13.70 27.00
N ASP A 138 21.64 13.08 27.55
CA ASP A 138 22.92 12.93 26.86
C ASP A 138 22.83 11.84 25.79
N ARG A 139 23.29 12.13 24.58
CA ARG A 139 23.31 11.17 23.47
C ARG A 139 24.23 9.99 23.74
N ASN A 140 25.33 10.20 24.46
CA ASN A 140 26.21 9.09 24.83
C ASN A 140 25.46 8.10 25.72
N PHE A 141 24.63 8.60 26.64
CA PHE A 141 23.79 7.75 27.47
C PHE A 141 22.76 6.94 26.66
N MET A 142 22.19 7.53 25.60
CA MET A 142 21.34 6.80 24.65
C MET A 142 22.11 5.68 23.94
N ILE A 143 23.31 5.96 23.44
CA ILE A 143 24.18 4.97 22.79
C ILE A 143 24.59 3.86 23.78
N ASP A 144 24.87 4.20 25.04
CA ASP A 144 25.19 3.22 26.06
C ASP A 144 24.00 2.29 26.35
N LEU A 145 22.77 2.81 26.37
CA LEU A 145 21.55 2.02 26.56
C LEU A 145 21.31 1.01 25.42
N MET A 146 21.77 1.30 24.20
CA MET A 146 21.68 0.37 23.05
C MET A 146 22.43 -0.95 23.30
N ASN A 147 23.42 -0.96 24.20
CA ASN A 147 24.18 -2.16 24.56
C ASN A 147 23.43 -3.08 25.55
N TYR A 148 22.27 -2.66 26.04
CA TYR A 148 21.47 -3.42 27.02
C TYR A 148 20.08 -3.73 26.46
N PRO A 149 19.90 -4.84 25.70
CA PRO A 149 18.62 -5.20 25.09
C PRO A 149 17.44 -5.29 26.07
N GLU A 150 17.68 -5.54 27.35
CA GLU A 150 16.65 -5.56 28.40
C GLU A 150 16.00 -4.18 28.64
N MET A 151 16.76 -3.11 28.42
CA MET A 151 16.36 -1.72 28.62
C MET A 151 15.76 -1.09 27.36
N ILE A 152 15.71 -1.82 26.25
CA ILE A 152 15.15 -1.38 24.99
C ILE A 152 13.66 -1.77 24.93
N ARG A 153 12.83 -0.90 24.35
CA ARG A 153 11.46 -1.21 23.94
C ARG A 153 11.26 -0.75 22.51
N ASN A 154 10.88 -1.68 21.63
CA ASN A 154 10.52 -1.37 20.26
C ASN A 154 9.00 -1.35 20.14
N VAL A 155 8.42 -0.18 19.89
CA VAL A 155 6.96 0.00 19.78
C VAL A 155 6.59 0.77 18.53
N MET A 156 5.42 0.46 17.97
CA MET A 156 4.79 1.33 16.98
C MET A 156 3.59 2.05 17.57
N VAL A 157 3.36 3.28 17.13
CA VAL A 157 2.13 4.03 17.44
C VAL A 157 1.19 3.88 16.25
N ALA A 158 0.04 3.24 16.46
CA ALA A 158 -0.89 2.88 15.40
C ALA A 158 -2.34 3.19 15.79
N GLY A 159 -3.22 3.36 14.81
CA GLY A 159 -4.61 3.77 15.00
C GLY A 159 -5.15 4.57 13.82
N HIS A 160 -6.45 4.84 13.83
CA HIS A 160 -7.13 5.52 12.72
C HIS A 160 -6.59 6.93 12.42
N ILE A 161 -6.92 7.46 11.25
CA ILE A 161 -6.55 8.81 10.81
C ILE A 161 -7.02 9.85 11.83
N HIS A 162 -6.19 10.87 12.06
CA HIS A 162 -6.44 11.95 13.00
C HIS A 162 -6.75 11.57 14.45
N HIS A 163 -6.54 10.33 14.91
CA HIS A 163 -6.68 9.96 16.32
C HIS A 163 -5.56 10.53 17.24
N GLY A 164 -4.62 11.31 16.69
CA GLY A 164 -3.56 12.01 17.44
C GLY A 164 -2.30 11.18 17.73
N LYS A 165 -1.93 10.30 16.79
CA LYS A 165 -0.68 9.51 16.84
C LYS A 165 0.57 10.40 16.76
N THR A 166 0.71 11.16 15.69
CA THR A 166 1.80 12.14 15.52
C THR A 166 1.82 13.18 16.63
N SER A 167 0.66 13.61 17.13
CA SER A 167 0.57 14.52 18.28
C SER A 167 1.05 13.88 19.59
N LEU A 168 0.88 12.56 19.76
CA LEU A 168 1.47 11.82 20.89
C LEU A 168 2.98 11.86 20.83
N LEU A 169 3.57 11.69 19.64
CA LEU A 169 5.02 11.82 19.47
C LEU A 169 5.47 13.27 19.67
N ASP A 170 4.76 14.26 19.13
CA ASP A 170 5.08 15.68 19.34
C ASP A 170 5.20 15.99 20.84
N MET A 171 4.25 15.49 21.65
CA MET A 171 4.30 15.64 23.12
C MET A 171 5.59 15.05 23.72
N LEU A 172 5.99 13.84 23.32
CA LEU A 172 7.24 13.22 23.79
C LEU A 172 8.49 13.95 23.27
N VAL A 173 8.44 14.52 22.07
CA VAL A 173 9.53 15.35 21.54
C VAL A 173 9.66 16.62 22.36
N PHE A 174 8.58 17.31 22.73
CA PHE A 174 8.65 18.47 23.63
C PHE A 174 9.18 18.13 25.03
N GLU A 175 8.89 16.92 25.52
CA GLU A 175 9.42 16.42 26.79
C GLU A 175 10.94 16.19 26.71
N THR A 176 11.44 15.67 25.58
CA THR A 176 12.84 15.22 25.41
C THR A 176 13.75 16.25 24.74
N HIS A 177 13.22 17.20 23.97
CA HIS A 177 13.97 18.17 23.18
C HIS A 177 13.70 19.61 23.64
N GLN A 178 14.73 20.46 23.55
CA GLN A 178 14.62 21.89 23.81
C GLN A 178 14.02 22.61 22.59
N MET A 179 12.69 22.62 22.50
CA MET A 179 11.96 23.30 21.43
C MET A 179 11.02 24.39 21.95
N THR A 180 10.70 25.35 21.08
CA THR A 180 9.66 26.34 21.34
C THR A 180 8.31 25.84 20.82
N TYR A 181 7.27 25.97 21.63
CA TYR A 181 5.92 25.62 21.23
C TYR A 181 5.27 26.78 20.47
N ASP A 182 4.76 26.48 19.28
CA ASP A 182 3.93 27.38 18.48
C ASP A 182 2.47 26.92 18.56
N VAL A 183 1.58 27.84 18.93
CA VAL A 183 0.15 27.59 19.11
C VAL A 183 -0.54 27.45 17.76
N ASP A 184 -0.16 28.28 16.80
CA ASP A 184 -0.86 28.44 15.53
C ASP A 184 -0.44 27.39 14.51
N LYS A 185 0.72 26.76 14.72
CA LYS A 185 1.30 25.79 13.80
C LYS A 185 1.66 24.47 14.51
N PRO A 186 0.85 23.41 14.36
CA PRO A 186 1.23 22.09 14.86
C PRO A 186 2.53 21.63 14.20
N ILE A 187 3.48 21.15 15.01
CA ILE A 187 4.84 20.85 14.54
C ILE A 187 4.86 19.65 13.59
N ARG A 188 4.16 18.56 13.97
CA ARG A 188 4.16 17.26 13.31
C ARG A 188 5.60 16.80 13.05
N TYR A 189 6.29 16.43 14.11
CA TYR A 189 7.74 16.23 14.10
C TYR A 189 8.15 15.13 13.11
N THR A 190 7.46 14.00 13.14
CA THR A 190 7.69 12.82 12.30
C THR A 190 7.20 12.95 10.85
N ASP A 191 6.33 13.92 10.54
CA ASP A 191 5.91 14.19 9.16
C ASP A 191 6.99 15.00 8.42
N THR A 192 8.06 14.31 8.01
CA THR A 192 9.22 14.92 7.35
C THR A 192 9.00 15.16 5.87
N HIS A 193 8.25 14.30 5.19
CA HIS A 193 7.98 14.44 3.75
C HIS A 193 7.11 15.68 3.47
N VAL A 194 7.49 16.48 2.47
CA VAL A 194 6.81 17.76 2.15
C VAL A 194 5.33 17.55 1.83
N LEU A 195 5.00 16.47 1.11
CA LEU A 195 3.61 16.16 0.77
C LEU A 195 2.77 15.87 2.02
N SER A 196 3.31 15.14 3.00
CA SER A 196 2.62 14.81 4.26
C SER A 196 2.19 16.08 5.00
N ARG A 197 3.08 17.09 5.03
CA ARG A 197 2.81 18.38 5.67
C ARG A 197 1.80 19.22 4.91
N SER A 198 1.87 19.23 3.58
CA SER A 198 0.92 19.99 2.75
C SER A 198 -0.51 19.44 2.83
N ARG A 199 -0.64 18.13 3.04
CA ARG A 199 -1.92 17.43 3.14
C ARG A 199 -2.44 17.24 4.55
N ASP A 200 -1.63 17.57 5.55
CA ASP A 200 -1.90 17.24 6.94
C ASP A 200 -2.22 15.75 7.15
N ILE A 201 -1.59 14.85 6.39
CA ILE A 201 -1.75 13.39 6.53
C ILE A 201 -0.36 12.75 6.52
N SER A 202 -0.07 11.93 7.52
CA SER A 202 1.15 11.12 7.53
C SER A 202 1.07 10.06 6.42
N ILE A 203 2.04 10.08 5.51
CA ILE A 203 2.14 9.15 4.37
C ILE A 203 3.14 8.03 4.65
N LYS A 204 4.30 8.38 5.24
CA LYS A 204 5.40 7.46 5.56
C LYS A 204 5.51 7.32 7.07
N SER A 205 5.92 6.15 7.55
CA SER A 205 6.25 5.98 8.97
C SER A 205 7.49 6.80 9.36
N GLY A 206 7.49 7.35 10.58
CA GLY A 206 8.58 8.16 11.13
C GLY A 206 9.16 7.53 12.40
N PRO A 207 10.37 6.95 12.37
CA PRO A 207 11.01 6.38 13.55
C PRO A 207 11.66 7.44 14.43
N MET A 208 11.70 7.18 15.73
CA MET A 208 12.41 7.97 16.75
C MET A 208 12.91 7.07 17.88
N SER A 209 14.04 7.42 18.48
CA SER A 209 14.67 6.67 19.57
C SER A 209 14.82 7.57 20.80
N LEU A 210 13.88 7.48 21.73
CA LEU A 210 13.81 8.40 22.87
C LEU A 210 14.29 7.74 24.17
N VAL A 211 15.07 8.47 24.96
CA VAL A 211 15.37 8.09 26.35
C VAL A 211 14.25 8.61 27.24
N LEU A 212 13.40 7.70 27.71
CA LEU A 212 12.23 8.03 28.52
C LEU A 212 12.36 7.47 29.94
N GLN A 213 11.90 8.25 30.92
CA GLN A 213 11.91 7.87 32.33
C GLN A 213 10.54 7.37 32.77
N ASN A 214 10.55 6.26 33.50
CA ASN A 214 9.35 5.70 34.11
C ASN A 214 9.06 6.37 35.46
N SER A 215 7.93 6.06 36.10
CA SER A 215 7.52 6.70 37.37
C SER A 215 8.48 6.44 38.53
N LYS A 216 9.32 5.41 38.43
CA LYS A 216 10.35 5.04 39.40
C LYS A 216 11.70 5.73 39.12
N GLY A 217 11.79 6.59 38.10
CA GLY A 217 13.00 7.28 37.68
C GLY A 217 13.98 6.42 36.87
N LYS A 218 13.61 5.20 36.48
CA LYS A 218 14.43 4.36 35.62
C LYS A 218 14.29 4.82 34.17
N SER A 219 15.41 5.13 33.53
CA SER A 219 15.45 5.47 32.11
C SER A 219 15.49 4.21 31.25
N SER A 220 14.80 4.21 30.11
CA SER A 220 14.80 3.14 29.11
C SER A 220 14.87 3.73 27.72
N LEU A 221 15.46 2.98 26.77
CA LEU A 221 15.49 3.37 25.37
C LEU A 221 14.21 2.89 24.71
N VAL A 222 13.34 3.82 24.30
CA VAL A 222 12.08 3.52 23.65
C VAL A 222 12.18 3.92 22.18
N ASN A 223 12.31 2.93 21.32
CA ASN A 223 12.24 3.11 19.88
C ASN A 223 10.77 3.14 19.48
N ILE A 224 10.28 4.30 19.06
CA ILE A 224 8.89 4.57 18.71
C ILE A 224 8.82 4.83 17.21
N ILE A 225 7.97 4.11 16.51
CA ILE A 225 7.71 4.36 15.09
C ILE A 225 6.28 4.88 14.94
N ASP A 226 6.15 6.14 14.51
CA ASP A 226 4.87 6.72 14.12
C ASP A 226 4.42 6.12 12.80
N THR A 227 3.17 5.65 12.73
CA THR A 227 2.63 5.00 11.53
C THR A 227 1.47 5.81 10.95
N PRO A 228 1.29 5.82 9.62
CA PRO A 228 0.20 6.53 8.99
C PRO A 228 -1.16 5.95 9.40
N GLY A 229 -2.15 6.82 9.58
CA GLY A 229 -3.49 6.42 10.04
C GLY A 229 -4.52 6.18 8.94
N HIS A 230 -4.21 6.60 7.71
CA HIS A 230 -5.11 6.47 6.58
C HIS A 230 -5.10 5.04 6.06
N VAL A 231 -6.27 4.48 5.71
CA VAL A 231 -6.42 3.08 5.30
C VAL A 231 -5.59 2.68 4.07
N ASN A 232 -5.30 3.64 3.19
CA ASN A 232 -4.48 3.39 2.01
C ASN A 232 -2.99 3.16 2.30
N PHE A 233 -2.47 3.58 3.46
CA PHE A 233 -1.06 3.44 3.85
C PHE A 233 -0.85 2.39 4.96
N VAL A 234 -1.78 1.45 5.11
CA VAL A 234 -1.68 0.36 6.13
C VAL A 234 -0.56 -0.64 5.83
N ASP A 235 0.01 -0.58 4.63
CA ASP A 235 1.22 -1.30 4.26
C ASP A 235 2.42 -0.87 5.11
N GLU A 236 2.53 0.43 5.41
CA GLU A 236 3.53 0.98 6.32
C GLU A 236 3.38 0.44 7.74
N VAL A 237 2.13 0.28 8.21
CA VAL A 237 1.85 -0.32 9.53
C VAL A 237 2.32 -1.78 9.57
N ALA A 238 2.08 -2.54 8.49
CA ALA A 238 2.48 -3.94 8.41
C ALA A 238 4.02 -4.10 8.39
N SER A 239 4.72 -3.27 7.62
CA SER A 239 6.19 -3.27 7.58
C SER A 239 6.81 -2.97 8.93
N VAL A 240 6.27 -1.98 9.63
CA VAL A 240 6.73 -1.60 10.97
C VAL A 240 6.41 -2.68 12.01
N GLY A 241 5.22 -3.28 11.94
CA GLY A 241 4.78 -4.38 12.82
C GLY A 241 5.79 -5.53 12.88
N ARG A 242 6.48 -5.78 11.77
CA ARG A 242 7.49 -6.84 11.68
C ARG A 242 8.76 -6.54 12.49
N LEU A 243 9.12 -5.28 12.69
CA LEU A 243 10.31 -4.85 13.44
C LEU A 243 10.06 -4.71 14.95
N VAL A 244 8.88 -4.25 15.35
CA VAL A 244 8.54 -3.87 16.74
C VAL A 244 8.03 -5.03 17.60
N ASP A 245 8.04 -4.89 18.92
CA ASP A 245 7.62 -5.91 19.89
C ASP A 245 6.24 -5.61 20.52
N GLY A 246 5.69 -4.42 20.29
CA GLY A 246 4.36 -4.05 20.75
C GLY A 246 3.76 -2.86 20.02
N VAL A 247 2.48 -2.62 20.26
CA VAL A 247 1.67 -1.59 19.61
C VAL A 247 1.03 -0.69 20.66
N VAL A 248 1.30 0.61 20.55
CA VAL A 248 0.56 1.66 21.24
C VAL A 248 -0.61 2.04 20.35
N LEU A 249 -1.78 1.47 20.64
CA LEU A 249 -3.01 1.73 19.90
C LEU A 249 -3.62 3.06 20.38
N VAL A 250 -3.79 4.03 19.48
CA VAL A 250 -4.36 5.34 19.80
C VAL A 250 -5.78 5.43 19.26
N VAL A 251 -6.74 5.67 20.17
CA VAL A 251 -8.17 5.76 19.85
C VAL A 251 -8.72 7.10 20.32
N ASP A 252 -9.35 7.85 19.41
CA ASP A 252 -10.11 9.04 19.76
C ASP A 252 -11.36 8.65 20.56
N VAL A 253 -11.51 9.23 21.75
CA VAL A 253 -12.61 8.91 22.64
C VAL A 253 -13.98 9.33 22.10
N VAL A 254 -14.08 10.28 21.16
CA VAL A 254 -15.35 10.72 20.57
C VAL A 254 -15.78 9.79 19.45
N GLU A 255 -14.89 9.56 18.48
CA GLU A 255 -15.15 8.71 17.30
C GLU A 255 -15.22 7.22 17.67
N GLY A 256 -14.44 6.81 18.67
CA GLY A 256 -14.34 5.45 19.15
C GLY A 256 -13.61 4.55 18.16
N VAL A 257 -14.01 3.28 18.08
CA VAL A 257 -13.36 2.33 17.17
C VAL A 257 -13.86 2.50 15.74
N MET A 258 -12.91 2.50 14.82
CA MET A 258 -13.09 2.70 13.38
C MET A 258 -12.52 1.50 12.61
N HIS A 259 -12.82 1.38 11.32
CA HIS A 259 -12.41 0.25 10.49
C HIS A 259 -10.90 0.03 10.51
N ASN A 260 -10.10 1.09 10.35
CA ASN A 260 -8.63 0.92 10.40
C ASN A 260 -8.15 0.42 11.76
N THR A 261 -8.77 0.87 12.85
CA THR A 261 -8.45 0.39 14.20
C THR A 261 -8.70 -1.10 14.33
N GLU A 262 -9.81 -1.62 13.78
CA GLU A 262 -10.10 -3.06 13.74
C GLU A 262 -9.03 -3.83 12.95
N GLN A 263 -8.67 -3.34 11.77
CA GLN A 263 -7.66 -3.98 10.91
C GLN A 263 -6.28 -4.03 11.57
N ILE A 264 -5.88 -2.95 12.25
CA ILE A 264 -4.62 -2.88 13.00
C ILE A 264 -4.61 -3.88 14.17
N ILE A 265 -5.71 -3.96 14.95
CA ILE A 265 -5.83 -4.95 16.04
C ILE A 265 -5.69 -6.37 15.48
N ARG A 266 -6.41 -6.67 14.39
CA ARG A 266 -6.37 -7.98 13.73
C ARG A 266 -4.97 -8.33 13.26
N HIS A 267 -4.27 -7.40 12.62
CA HIS A 267 -2.91 -7.61 12.16
C HIS A 267 -1.92 -7.80 13.32
N ALA A 268 -2.00 -6.97 14.36
CA ALA A 268 -1.13 -7.06 15.53
C ALA A 268 -1.26 -8.41 16.25
N LEU A 269 -2.48 -8.92 16.43
CA LEU A 269 -2.70 -10.24 17.03
C LEU A 269 -2.21 -11.39 16.13
N GLN A 270 -2.32 -11.25 14.81
CA GLN A 270 -1.77 -12.23 13.86
C GLN A 270 -0.24 -12.30 13.90
N GLU A 271 0.43 -11.15 14.02
CA GLU A 271 1.88 -11.02 14.16
C GLU A 271 2.37 -11.23 15.61
N LYS A 272 1.49 -11.63 16.54
CA LYS A 272 1.79 -11.91 17.96
C LYS A 272 2.42 -10.73 18.70
N LEU A 273 1.91 -9.52 18.46
CA LEU A 273 2.34 -8.29 19.12
C LEU A 273 1.49 -7.97 20.36
N ASN A 274 2.14 -7.45 21.39
CA ASN A 274 1.46 -6.98 22.59
C ASN A 274 0.77 -5.63 22.34
N LEU A 275 -0.47 -5.48 22.83
CA LEU A 275 -1.26 -4.26 22.69
C LEU A 275 -1.30 -3.46 23.99
N VAL A 276 -1.14 -2.15 23.88
CA VAL A 276 -1.47 -1.18 24.94
C VAL A 276 -2.33 -0.06 24.32
N LEU A 277 -3.26 0.51 25.09
CA LEU A 277 -4.25 1.48 24.57
C LEU A 277 -4.03 2.87 25.14
N VAL A 278 -4.04 3.87 24.27
CA VAL A 278 -4.14 5.29 24.62
C VAL A 278 -5.49 5.81 24.15
N VAL A 279 -6.37 6.10 25.12
CA VAL A 279 -7.64 6.78 24.88
C VAL A 279 -7.34 8.28 24.80
N ASN A 280 -7.26 8.80 23.58
CA ASN A 280 -6.82 10.15 23.28
C ASN A 280 -8.01 11.11 23.05
N LYS A 281 -7.70 12.41 22.99
CA LYS A 281 -8.64 13.51 22.77
C LYS A 281 -9.74 13.62 23.84
N MET A 282 -9.37 13.30 25.07
CA MET A 282 -10.24 13.44 26.25
C MET A 282 -10.80 14.85 26.44
N ASP A 283 -10.09 15.87 25.96
CA ASP A 283 -10.51 17.27 25.94
C ASP A 283 -11.76 17.50 25.09
N ARG A 284 -12.01 16.73 24.03
CA ARG A 284 -13.22 16.87 23.19
C ARG A 284 -14.50 16.54 23.94
N LEU A 285 -14.43 15.64 24.94
CA LEU A 285 -15.58 15.36 25.82
C LEU A 285 -16.00 16.60 26.62
N ILE A 286 -15.02 17.44 26.97
CA ILE A 286 -15.18 18.63 27.81
C ILE A 286 -15.52 19.86 26.96
N LEU A 287 -14.72 20.11 25.90
CA LEU A 287 -14.75 21.34 25.12
C LEU A 287 -15.78 21.31 23.99
N GLU A 288 -15.89 20.17 23.28
CA GLU A 288 -16.76 20.03 22.11
C GLU A 288 -18.13 19.48 22.50
N LEU A 289 -18.17 18.26 23.07
CA LEU A 289 -19.43 17.59 23.42
C LEU A 289 -20.06 18.12 24.70
N ARG A 290 -19.25 18.73 25.59
CA ARG A 290 -19.66 19.28 26.88
C ARG A 290 -20.46 18.29 27.73
N LEU A 291 -20.05 17.02 27.71
CA LEU A 291 -20.73 15.96 28.44
C LEU A 291 -20.55 16.15 29.95
N PRO A 292 -21.56 15.86 30.78
CA PRO A 292 -21.34 15.75 32.22
C PRO A 292 -20.28 14.69 32.55
N PRO A 293 -19.46 14.85 33.61
CA PRO A 293 -18.41 13.90 33.97
C PRO A 293 -18.88 12.44 34.09
N SER A 294 -20.11 12.23 34.55
CA SER A 294 -20.69 10.89 34.68
C SER A 294 -20.99 10.23 33.33
N GLU A 295 -21.43 11.01 32.34
CA GLU A 295 -21.68 10.52 30.97
C GLU A 295 -20.37 10.31 30.21
N ALA A 296 -19.40 11.22 30.40
CA ALA A 296 -18.05 11.09 29.85
C ALA A 296 -17.39 9.77 30.29
N PHE A 297 -17.53 9.39 31.57
CA PHE A 297 -17.06 8.09 32.06
C PHE A 297 -17.65 6.91 31.28
N PHE A 298 -18.96 6.92 30.99
CA PHE A 298 -19.57 5.86 30.20
C PHE A 298 -19.08 5.83 28.76
N LYS A 299 -18.83 6.98 28.15
CA LYS A 299 -18.24 7.05 26.80
C LYS A 299 -16.82 6.50 26.76
N ILE A 300 -15.99 6.85 27.73
CA ILE A 300 -14.62 6.32 27.87
C ILE A 300 -14.66 4.81 28.06
N LYS A 301 -15.49 4.34 29.00
CA LYS A 301 -15.65 2.91 29.27
C LYS A 301 -16.14 2.16 28.02
N HIS A 302 -17.12 2.71 27.31
CA HIS A 302 -17.66 2.11 26.09
C HIS A 302 -16.58 1.96 25.02
N THR A 303 -15.73 2.98 24.84
CA THR A 303 -14.62 2.95 23.88
C THR A 303 -13.63 1.80 24.20
N ILE A 304 -13.29 1.61 25.47
CA ILE A 304 -12.39 0.53 25.90
C ILE A 304 -13.04 -0.86 25.69
N GLU A 305 -14.33 -1.01 26.03
CA GLU A 305 -15.03 -2.28 25.83
C GLU A 305 -15.28 -2.60 24.35
N GLU A 306 -15.43 -1.60 23.48
CA GLU A 306 -15.51 -1.79 22.03
C GLU A 306 -14.20 -2.37 21.48
N VAL A 307 -13.05 -1.82 21.89
CA VAL A 307 -11.72 -2.38 21.57
C VAL A 307 -11.59 -3.82 22.05
N ASN A 308 -11.95 -4.09 23.31
CA ASN A 308 -11.90 -5.45 23.86
C ASN A 308 -12.84 -6.43 23.16
N SER A 309 -14.00 -5.95 22.69
CA SER A 309 -14.95 -6.79 21.94
C SER A 309 -14.35 -7.24 20.61
N ILE A 310 -13.60 -6.37 19.95
CA ILE A 310 -12.87 -6.71 18.72
C ILE A 310 -11.73 -7.68 19.01
N ILE A 311 -10.91 -7.41 20.03
CA ILE A 311 -9.84 -8.32 20.46
C ILE A 311 -10.42 -9.72 20.72
N ALA A 312 -11.47 -9.81 21.56
CA ALA A 312 -12.11 -11.08 21.93
C ALA A 312 -12.77 -11.80 20.74
N SER A 313 -13.18 -11.07 19.71
CA SER A 313 -13.72 -11.67 18.48
C SER A 313 -12.65 -12.33 17.60
N ILE A 314 -11.39 -11.91 17.75
CA ILE A 314 -10.24 -12.42 16.99
C ILE A 314 -9.52 -13.50 17.80
N ASP A 315 -9.18 -13.19 19.06
CA ASP A 315 -8.55 -14.09 20.01
C ASP A 315 -9.20 -13.91 21.39
N PRO A 316 -9.95 -14.91 21.90
CA PRO A 316 -10.67 -14.81 23.16
C PRO A 316 -9.77 -14.95 24.41
N ASP A 317 -8.44 -15.03 24.26
CA ASP A 317 -7.53 -15.05 25.39
C ASP A 317 -7.59 -13.76 26.21
N ASP A 318 -7.94 -13.90 27.50
CA ASP A 318 -8.05 -12.80 28.46
C ASP A 318 -6.70 -12.10 28.70
N SER A 319 -5.58 -12.72 28.35
CA SER A 319 -4.26 -12.11 28.43
C SER A 319 -4.17 -10.80 27.65
N TYR A 320 -4.87 -10.69 26.50
CA TYR A 320 -4.92 -9.51 25.63
C TYR A 320 -5.92 -8.43 26.08
N ARG A 321 -6.73 -8.68 27.12
CA ARG A 321 -7.76 -7.72 27.58
C ARG A 321 -7.13 -6.41 28.05
N LEU A 322 -7.58 -5.29 27.49
CA LEU A 322 -7.15 -3.95 27.82
C LEU A 322 -8.07 -3.34 28.89
N SER A 323 -7.53 -2.99 30.05
CA SER A 323 -8.27 -2.37 31.15
C SER A 323 -7.39 -1.41 31.93
N PRO A 324 -7.89 -0.20 32.27
CA PRO A 324 -7.15 0.75 33.12
C PRO A 324 -6.68 0.16 34.45
N GLU A 325 -7.41 -0.80 35.01
CA GLU A 325 -7.05 -1.49 36.26
C GLU A 325 -5.82 -2.40 36.12
N ARG A 326 -5.51 -2.85 34.89
CA ARG A 326 -4.35 -3.69 34.58
C ARG A 326 -3.10 -2.87 34.27
N GLY A 327 -3.23 -1.54 34.14
CA GLY A 327 -2.12 -0.65 33.76
C GLY A 327 -1.84 -0.56 32.26
N ASN A 328 -2.58 -1.29 31.41
CA ASN A 328 -2.38 -1.33 29.95
C ASN A 328 -3.27 -0.35 29.16
N VAL A 329 -3.89 0.61 29.85
CA VAL A 329 -4.68 1.70 29.26
C VAL A 329 -4.26 3.03 29.87
N ALA A 330 -3.92 4.00 29.01
CA ALA A 330 -3.65 5.39 29.36
C ALA A 330 -4.73 6.32 28.81
N PHE A 331 -4.95 7.44 29.48
CA PHE A 331 -5.85 8.52 29.08
C PHE A 331 -5.02 9.74 28.70
N ALA A 332 -5.33 10.36 27.56
CA ALA A 332 -4.53 11.45 27.04
C ALA A 332 -5.35 12.57 26.38
N SER A 333 -4.78 13.76 26.42
CA SER A 333 -5.04 14.80 25.44
C SER A 333 -3.69 15.30 24.93
N THR A 334 -3.24 14.68 23.85
CA THR A 334 -1.94 14.94 23.24
C THR A 334 -1.79 16.38 22.74
N GLN A 335 -2.87 17.01 22.28
CA GLN A 335 -2.84 18.42 21.88
C GLN A 335 -2.65 19.36 23.08
N MET A 336 -3.22 18.99 24.23
CA MET A 336 -3.09 19.74 25.50
C MET A 336 -1.88 19.30 26.33
N GLY A 337 -1.04 18.39 25.83
CA GLY A 337 0.25 18.04 26.42
C GLY A 337 0.22 17.14 27.64
N TRP A 338 -0.80 16.28 27.82
CA TRP A 338 -0.84 15.36 28.96
C TRP A 338 -1.27 13.93 28.62
N CYS A 339 -0.73 12.98 29.39
CA CYS A 339 -1.04 11.55 29.33
C CYS A 339 -0.83 10.93 30.72
N PHE A 340 -1.83 10.20 31.23
CA PHE A 340 -1.75 9.53 32.53
C PHE A 340 -2.39 8.14 32.54
N THR A 341 -1.98 7.33 33.51
CA THR A 341 -2.59 6.06 33.91
C THR A 341 -3.21 6.20 35.30
N LEU A 342 -4.01 5.23 35.74
CA LEU A 342 -4.57 5.28 37.10
C LEU A 342 -3.48 5.35 38.18
N ARG A 343 -2.37 4.63 37.98
CA ARG A 343 -1.22 4.63 38.90
C ARG A 343 -0.58 6.00 38.98
N THR A 344 -0.29 6.64 37.85
CA THR A 344 0.37 7.96 37.86
C THR A 344 -0.52 9.06 38.41
N PHE A 345 -1.83 9.04 38.12
CA PHE A 345 -2.76 9.97 38.75
C PHE A 345 -2.89 9.73 40.27
N ALA A 346 -2.86 8.46 40.70
CA ALA A 346 -2.81 8.11 42.11
C ALA A 346 -1.54 8.61 42.81
N SER A 347 -0.37 8.55 42.14
CA SER A 347 0.88 9.11 42.65
C SER A 347 0.77 10.61 42.89
N MET A 348 0.13 11.37 41.99
CA MET A 348 -0.09 12.81 42.18
C MET A 348 -0.86 13.12 43.48
N TYR A 349 -1.86 12.30 43.81
CA TYR A 349 -2.58 12.42 45.09
C TYR A 349 -1.68 12.11 46.28
N SER A 350 -0.85 11.07 46.19
CA SER A 350 0.10 10.70 47.26
C SER A 350 1.12 11.81 47.50
N ASP A 351 1.66 12.42 46.43
CA ASP A 351 2.64 13.50 46.51
C ASP A 351 2.03 14.80 47.10
N THR A 352 0.74 15.01 46.88
CA THR A 352 0.02 16.19 47.35
C THR A 352 -0.45 16.04 48.81
N PHE A 353 -1.09 14.93 49.15
CA PHE A 353 -1.82 14.74 50.42
C PHE A 353 -1.14 13.80 51.42
N GLY A 354 0.01 13.21 51.07
CA GLY A 354 0.80 12.34 51.94
C GLY A 354 0.80 10.88 51.49
N SER A 355 1.76 10.10 52.00
CA SER A 355 2.01 8.74 51.53
C SER A 355 0.87 7.76 51.85
N PHE A 356 0.27 7.19 50.82
CA PHE A 356 -0.59 6.01 50.88
C PHE A 356 -0.17 5.00 49.81
N ASP A 357 -0.73 3.80 49.84
CA ASP A 357 -0.45 2.77 48.83
C ASP A 357 -1.08 3.16 47.48
N VAL A 358 -0.23 3.61 46.56
CA VAL A 358 -0.60 4.09 45.21
C VAL A 358 -1.23 2.98 44.39
N ASP A 359 -0.69 1.75 44.44
CA ASP A 359 -1.19 0.64 43.65
C ASP A 359 -2.57 0.20 44.15
N GLU A 360 -2.75 0.12 45.47
CA GLU A 360 -4.03 -0.22 46.08
C GLU A 360 -5.12 0.82 45.77
N PHE A 361 -4.75 2.11 45.79
CA PHE A 361 -5.65 3.20 45.42
C PHE A 361 -6.01 3.17 43.93
N ALA A 362 -5.01 3.01 43.05
CA ALA A 362 -5.21 2.96 41.59
C ALA A 362 -6.18 1.87 41.15
N LEU A 363 -6.09 0.66 41.75
CA LEU A 363 -7.01 -0.45 41.49
C LEU A 363 -8.48 -0.12 41.81
N ARG A 364 -8.74 0.87 42.67
CA ARG A 364 -10.09 1.29 43.08
C ARG A 364 -10.60 2.51 42.31
N LEU A 365 -9.79 3.11 41.44
CA LEU A 365 -10.16 4.29 40.67
C LEU A 365 -10.98 3.98 39.42
N TRP A 366 -11.14 2.70 39.03
CA TRP A 366 -11.87 2.32 37.81
C TRP A 366 -13.05 1.37 38.06
N GLY A 367 -14.02 1.40 37.15
CA GLY A 367 -15.18 0.51 37.17
C GLY A 367 -16.32 0.99 38.06
N ASN A 368 -17.13 0.04 38.53
CA ASN A 368 -18.30 0.31 39.37
C ASN A 368 -17.91 0.38 40.86
N ILE A 369 -16.96 1.26 41.17
CA ILE A 369 -16.48 1.53 42.52
C ILE A 369 -16.89 2.96 42.88
N TYR A 370 -17.32 3.16 44.12
CA TYR A 370 -17.82 4.42 44.67
C TYR A 370 -17.04 4.75 45.93
N PHE A 371 -16.97 6.03 46.29
CA PHE A 371 -16.36 6.48 47.52
C PHE A 371 -17.45 7.00 48.47
N ASP A 372 -17.57 6.37 49.64
CA ASP A 372 -18.44 6.81 50.72
C ASP A 372 -17.67 7.85 51.54
N GLU A 373 -18.05 9.13 51.42
CA GLU A 373 -17.36 10.26 52.07
C GLU A 373 -17.46 10.20 53.61
N GLU A 374 -18.56 9.69 54.15
CA GLU A 374 -18.77 9.57 55.60
C GLU A 374 -17.88 8.49 56.20
N LYS A 375 -17.83 7.32 55.55
CA LYS A 375 -17.04 6.18 56.03
C LYS A 375 -15.59 6.21 55.55
N ARG A 376 -15.26 7.11 54.61
CA ARG A 376 -13.97 7.20 53.91
C ARG A 376 -13.50 5.86 53.35
N LYS A 377 -14.41 5.14 52.71
CA LYS A 377 -14.16 3.79 52.18
C LYS A 377 -14.70 3.63 50.77
N PHE A 378 -14.01 2.81 50.00
CA PHE A 378 -14.47 2.38 48.69
C PHE A 378 -15.51 1.27 48.81
N THR A 379 -16.61 1.41 48.08
CA THR A 379 -17.71 0.43 48.03
C THR A 379 -18.04 0.08 46.59
N ARG A 380 -18.50 -1.15 46.34
CA ARG A 380 -19.00 -1.58 45.01
C ARG A 380 -20.49 -1.30 44.80
N LYS A 381 -21.18 -0.92 45.89
CA LYS A 381 -22.57 -0.47 45.87
C LYS A 381 -22.59 1.03 46.13
N PRO A 382 -23.37 1.79 45.34
CA PRO A 382 -23.57 3.20 45.64
C PRO A 382 -24.20 3.34 47.03
N ALA A 383 -23.74 4.32 47.81
CA ALA A 383 -24.34 4.63 49.10
C ALA A 383 -25.73 5.27 48.90
N ASP A 384 -25.82 6.15 47.88
CA ASP A 384 -27.01 6.88 47.45
C ASP A 384 -27.12 6.91 45.92
N VAL A 385 -28.29 7.28 45.38
CA VAL A 385 -28.53 7.39 43.93
C VAL A 385 -27.57 8.41 43.28
N GLU A 386 -27.18 9.45 44.01
CA GLU A 386 -26.24 10.48 43.55
C GLU A 386 -24.77 10.11 43.77
N SER A 387 -24.46 8.95 44.36
CA SER A 387 -23.09 8.51 44.58
C SER A 387 -22.34 8.41 43.25
N LYS A 388 -21.23 9.16 43.15
CA LYS A 388 -20.39 9.21 41.97
C LYS A 388 -19.39 8.06 41.97
N ARG A 389 -19.04 7.56 40.78
CA ARG A 389 -17.97 6.57 40.66
C ARG A 389 -16.64 7.18 41.10
N SER A 390 -15.73 6.37 41.61
CA SER A 390 -14.38 6.80 42.02
C SER A 390 -13.64 7.51 40.88
N PHE A 391 -13.69 6.98 39.66
CA PHE A 391 -13.10 7.64 38.47
C PHE A 391 -13.68 9.05 38.24
N VAL A 392 -15.00 9.18 38.40
CA VAL A 392 -15.68 10.46 38.20
C VAL A 392 -15.26 11.45 39.29
N HIS A 393 -15.33 11.03 40.55
CA HIS A 393 -15.05 11.89 41.70
C HIS A 393 -13.58 12.32 41.80
N PHE A 394 -12.63 11.39 41.61
CA PHE A 394 -11.20 11.64 41.80
C PHE A 394 -10.46 12.05 40.54
N ILE A 395 -10.98 11.79 39.33
CA ILE A 395 -10.25 12.09 38.09
C ILE A 395 -11.02 13.10 37.24
N LEU A 396 -12.24 12.77 36.81
CA LEU A 396 -12.97 13.63 35.86
C LEU A 396 -13.43 14.95 36.49
N GLU A 397 -13.96 14.97 37.71
CA GLU A 397 -14.41 16.21 38.34
C GLU A 397 -13.27 17.23 38.57
N PRO A 398 -12.11 16.84 39.13
CA PRO A 398 -10.96 17.74 39.21
C PRO A 398 -10.50 18.23 37.84
N LEU A 399 -10.45 17.35 36.84
CA LEU A 399 -10.08 17.72 35.48
C LEU A 399 -11.05 18.74 34.87
N TYR A 400 -12.35 18.52 34.97
CA TYR A 400 -13.37 19.43 34.47
C TYR A 400 -13.34 20.78 35.19
N LYS A 401 -13.11 20.79 36.50
CA LYS A 401 -12.93 22.03 37.28
C LYS A 401 -11.72 22.82 36.77
N LEU A 402 -10.60 22.15 36.49
CA LEU A 402 -9.41 22.82 35.97
C LEU A 402 -9.65 23.43 34.58
N TYR A 403 -10.31 22.71 33.67
CA TYR A 403 -10.69 23.24 32.35
C TYR A 403 -11.62 24.45 32.47
N THR A 404 -12.66 24.34 33.29
CA THR A 404 -13.66 25.41 33.45
C THR A 404 -13.09 26.67 34.08
N GLN A 405 -12.19 26.55 35.06
CA GLN A 405 -11.50 27.69 35.68
C GLN A 405 -10.61 28.46 34.69
N VAL A 406 -9.94 27.76 33.77
CA VAL A 406 -9.15 28.42 32.73
C VAL A 406 -10.06 29.09 31.69
N LEU A 407 -11.17 28.45 31.32
CA LEU A 407 -12.13 28.97 30.35
C LEU A 407 -12.95 30.16 30.88
N SER A 408 -13.09 30.33 32.20
CA SER A 408 -13.82 31.45 32.79
C SER A 408 -13.08 32.80 32.76
N GLU A 409 -11.81 32.81 32.32
CA GLU A 409 -10.94 34.00 32.17
C GLU A 409 -10.71 34.81 33.47
N ASP A 410 -11.14 34.30 34.62
CA ASP A 410 -10.89 34.91 35.92
C ASP A 410 -9.47 34.56 36.41
N SER A 411 -8.54 35.49 36.15
CA SER A 411 -7.13 35.31 36.51
C SER A 411 -6.84 35.32 38.01
N GLU A 412 -7.74 35.84 38.86
CA GLU A 412 -7.54 35.86 40.32
C GLU A 412 -7.94 34.51 40.92
N THR A 413 -9.12 34.00 40.58
CA THR A 413 -9.56 32.67 41.04
C THR A 413 -8.70 31.55 40.47
N LEU A 414 -8.21 31.70 39.24
CA LEU A 414 -7.28 30.75 38.64
C LEU A 414 -5.96 30.73 39.41
N LYS A 415 -5.41 31.88 39.82
CA LYS A 415 -4.18 31.93 40.65
C LYS A 415 -4.36 31.24 41.98
N GLU A 416 -5.49 31.45 42.65
CA GLU A 416 -5.82 30.78 43.91
C GLU A 416 -5.90 29.25 43.72
N THR A 417 -6.64 28.82 42.69
CA THR A 417 -6.78 27.39 42.36
C THR A 417 -5.43 26.74 42.03
N LEU A 418 -4.59 27.40 41.24
CA LEU A 418 -3.26 26.90 40.90
C LEU A 418 -2.33 26.86 42.11
N ALA A 419 -2.44 27.83 43.02
CA ALA A 419 -1.69 27.83 44.27
C ALA A 419 -2.04 26.63 45.16
N ASP A 420 -3.33 26.26 45.25
CA ASP A 420 -3.78 25.06 45.96
C ASP A 420 -3.22 23.77 45.35
N LEU A 421 -3.05 23.74 44.03
CA LEU A 421 -2.42 22.65 43.29
C LEU A 421 -0.88 22.72 43.28
N ARG A 422 -0.28 23.68 44.01
CA ARG A 422 1.17 23.94 44.06
C ARG A 422 1.80 24.31 42.71
N ILE A 423 1.02 24.85 41.79
CA ILE A 423 1.46 25.31 40.48
C ILE A 423 1.70 26.82 40.52
N THR A 424 2.89 27.25 40.10
CA THR A 424 3.21 28.68 39.98
C THR A 424 3.59 29.01 38.55
N LEU A 425 2.78 29.83 37.88
CA LEU A 425 3.03 30.31 36.53
C LEU A 425 3.67 31.70 36.52
N LYS A 426 4.44 32.00 35.46
CA LYS A 426 5.00 33.34 35.23
C LYS A 426 3.85 34.33 34.98
N PRO A 427 3.96 35.62 35.41
CA PRO A 427 2.93 36.63 35.18
C PRO A 427 2.54 36.82 33.70
N ALA A 428 3.46 36.55 32.78
CA ALA A 428 3.21 36.61 31.34
C ALA A 428 2.27 35.50 30.83
N ALA A 429 2.24 34.34 31.49
CA ALA A 429 1.39 33.22 31.07
C ALA A 429 -0.10 33.56 31.21
N TYR A 430 -0.50 34.25 32.28
CA TYR A 430 -1.90 34.68 32.49
C TYR A 430 -2.41 35.71 31.49
N LYS A 431 -1.54 36.24 30.62
CA LYS A 431 -1.91 37.17 29.54
C LYS A 431 -2.04 36.48 28.18
N MET A 432 -1.76 35.18 28.12
CA MET A 432 -1.94 34.38 26.91
C MET A 432 -3.43 34.16 26.65
N ASP A 433 -3.76 33.84 25.40
CA ASP A 433 -5.11 33.37 25.07
C ASP A 433 -5.44 32.07 25.82
N VAL A 434 -6.73 31.78 25.93
CA VAL A 434 -7.27 30.70 26.76
C VAL A 434 -6.71 29.33 26.38
N ARG A 435 -6.56 29.02 25.08
CA ARG A 435 -6.06 27.71 24.62
C ARG A 435 -4.57 27.48 24.94
N PRO A 436 -3.65 28.41 24.64
CA PRO A 436 -2.26 28.33 25.10
C PRO A 436 -2.14 28.25 26.62
N LEU A 437 -2.90 29.09 27.35
CA LEU A 437 -2.89 29.08 28.81
C LEU A 437 -3.34 27.73 29.37
N LEU A 438 -4.40 27.16 28.80
CA LEU A 438 -4.90 25.84 29.18
C LEU A 438 -3.84 24.76 29.02
N LYS A 439 -3.12 24.76 27.89
CA LYS A 439 -2.00 23.83 27.68
C LYS A 439 -0.91 23.98 28.75
N VAL A 440 -0.44 25.20 29.00
CA VAL A 440 0.61 25.47 30.00
C VAL A 440 0.16 25.03 31.40
N VAL A 441 -1.09 25.29 31.77
CA VAL A 441 -1.67 24.87 33.05
C VAL A 441 -1.70 23.35 33.17
N LEU A 442 -2.15 22.65 32.12
CA LEU A 442 -2.28 21.19 32.13
C LEU A 442 -0.91 20.51 32.12
N GLU A 443 0.05 20.99 31.33
CA GLU A 443 1.44 20.50 31.36
C GLU A 443 2.07 20.67 32.74
N ALA A 444 1.85 21.81 33.40
CA ALA A 444 2.35 22.05 34.75
C ALA A 444 1.67 21.17 35.81
N PHE A 445 0.39 20.82 35.61
CA PHE A 445 -0.36 19.95 36.52
C PHE A 445 0.05 18.48 36.39
N PHE A 446 0.08 17.94 35.16
CA PHE A 446 0.37 16.52 34.93
C PHE A 446 1.86 16.19 34.92
N GLY A 447 2.69 17.12 34.46
CA GLY A 447 4.13 16.88 34.29
C GLY A 447 4.44 15.88 33.16
N PRO A 448 5.63 15.23 33.22
CA PRO A 448 6.09 14.29 32.20
C PRO A 448 5.20 13.05 32.07
N SER A 449 5.15 12.46 30.87
CA SER A 449 4.26 11.33 30.53
C SER A 449 4.76 9.97 31.04
N THR A 450 5.23 9.91 32.29
CA THR A 450 5.79 8.71 32.93
C THR A 450 4.83 7.51 32.94
N GLY A 451 3.52 7.77 32.96
CA GLY A 451 2.50 6.71 32.92
C GLY A 451 2.46 5.95 31.60
N LEU A 452 2.74 6.63 30.48
CA LEU A 452 2.89 6.00 29.18
C LEU A 452 4.12 5.08 29.17
N VAL A 453 5.22 5.53 29.78
CA VAL A 453 6.48 4.78 29.86
C VAL A 453 6.34 3.55 30.75
N ASP A 454 5.68 3.67 31.91
CA ASP A 454 5.34 2.54 32.78
C ASP A 454 4.54 1.49 31.98
N MET A 455 3.49 1.92 31.30
CA MET A 455 2.63 1.05 30.49
C MET A 455 3.42 0.30 29.41
N ILE A 456 4.28 1.01 28.66
CA ILE A 456 5.12 0.39 27.63
C ILE A 456 6.12 -0.59 28.26
N THR A 457 6.82 -0.20 29.31
CA THR A 457 7.90 -1.02 29.89
C THR A 457 7.38 -2.27 30.62
N GLU A 458 6.17 -2.22 31.19
CA GLU A 458 5.53 -3.32 31.91
C GLU A 458 4.78 -4.29 30.99
N HIS A 459 4.15 -3.82 29.90
CA HIS A 459 3.30 -4.65 29.05
C HIS A 459 3.89 -5.01 27.68
N VAL A 460 4.87 -4.25 27.19
CA VAL A 460 5.61 -4.59 25.97
C VAL A 460 6.90 -5.31 26.36
N PRO A 461 7.15 -6.52 25.84
CA PRO A 461 8.38 -7.25 26.14
C PRO A 461 9.61 -6.53 25.58
N SER A 462 10.76 -6.74 26.23
CA SER A 462 12.04 -6.32 25.66
C SER A 462 12.37 -7.16 24.41
N PRO A 463 13.24 -6.65 23.53
CA PRO A 463 13.72 -7.39 22.36
C PRO A 463 14.23 -8.79 22.67
N ILE A 464 14.94 -8.95 23.78
CA ILE A 464 15.47 -10.24 24.24
C ILE A 464 14.36 -11.17 24.77
N ALA A 465 13.38 -10.64 25.50
CA ALA A 465 12.27 -11.44 26.01
C ALA A 465 11.33 -11.92 24.88
N ASN A 466 11.18 -11.13 23.82
CA ASN A 466 10.30 -11.47 22.69
C ASN A 466 11.00 -12.22 21.55
N ALA A 467 12.34 -12.31 21.56
CA ALA A 467 13.14 -12.85 20.48
C ALA A 467 12.67 -14.25 20.05
N GLU A 468 12.43 -15.15 21.00
CA GLU A 468 11.97 -16.52 20.71
C GLU A 468 10.64 -16.53 19.93
N SER A 469 9.63 -15.81 20.43
CA SER A 469 8.31 -15.74 19.80
C SER A 469 8.40 -15.18 18.38
N LYS A 470 9.14 -14.07 18.22
CA LYS A 470 9.32 -13.39 16.95
C LYS A 470 10.06 -14.24 15.92
N ILE A 471 11.16 -14.91 16.29
CA ILE A 471 11.94 -15.75 15.38
C ILE A 471 11.11 -16.96 14.94
N ARG A 472 10.43 -17.65 15.87
CA ARG A 472 9.53 -18.78 15.54
C ARG A 472 8.42 -18.37 14.55
N HIS A 473 7.94 -17.14 14.65
CA HIS A 473 6.89 -16.63 13.77
C HIS A 473 7.41 -16.20 12.40
N THR A 474 8.55 -15.50 12.35
CA THR A 474 8.99 -14.73 11.17
C THR A 474 10.08 -15.39 10.35
N TYR A 475 10.94 -16.22 10.95
CA TYR A 475 12.06 -16.86 10.23
C TYR A 475 11.57 -18.08 9.43
N THR A 476 12.17 -18.33 8.26
CA THR A 476 11.80 -19.48 7.40
C THR A 476 12.66 -20.72 7.64
N GLY A 477 13.87 -20.55 8.16
CA GLY A 477 14.82 -21.62 8.39
C GLY A 477 14.53 -22.52 9.60
N PRO A 478 15.32 -23.59 9.78
CA PRO A 478 15.16 -24.53 10.87
C PRO A 478 15.42 -23.87 12.24
N LEU A 479 14.59 -24.21 13.23
CA LEU A 479 14.69 -23.66 14.58
C LEU A 479 15.79 -24.31 15.44
N THR A 480 16.50 -25.30 14.91
CA THR A 480 17.53 -26.07 15.61
C THR A 480 18.96 -25.68 15.23
N SER A 481 19.13 -24.74 14.29
CA SER A 481 20.45 -24.28 13.85
C SER A 481 21.09 -23.31 14.87
N ASP A 482 22.41 -23.30 14.96
CA ASP A 482 23.18 -22.40 15.83
C ASP A 482 22.88 -20.92 15.56
N LEU A 483 22.65 -20.53 14.29
CA LEU A 483 22.23 -19.19 13.90
C LEU A 483 20.90 -18.79 14.55
N THR A 484 19.91 -19.70 14.49
CA THR A 484 18.60 -19.50 15.13
C THR A 484 18.72 -19.42 16.65
N ASP A 485 19.52 -20.27 17.28
CA ASP A 485 19.76 -20.21 18.72
C ASP A 485 20.37 -18.87 19.15
N SER A 486 21.27 -18.32 18.32
CA SER A 486 21.86 -17.00 18.55
C SER A 486 20.83 -15.87 18.43
N MET A 487 19.95 -15.93 17.42
CA MET A 487 18.84 -14.99 17.27
C MET A 487 17.82 -15.07 18.41
N VAL A 488 17.47 -16.28 18.85
CA VAL A 488 16.53 -16.52 19.97
C VAL A 488 17.06 -15.94 21.28
N LYS A 489 18.38 -16.00 21.48
CA LYS A 489 19.05 -15.39 22.66
C LYS A 489 19.26 -13.88 22.53
N CYS A 490 18.99 -13.29 21.35
CA CYS A 490 19.31 -11.90 21.04
C CYS A 490 20.79 -11.58 21.35
N ASP A 491 21.70 -12.46 20.94
CA ASP A 491 23.10 -12.40 21.33
C ASP A 491 23.90 -11.41 20.47
N SER A 492 24.39 -10.32 21.08
CA SER A 492 25.18 -9.30 20.39
C SER A 492 26.58 -9.78 19.97
N GLN A 493 27.09 -10.88 20.55
CA GLN A 493 28.39 -11.49 20.19
C GLN A 493 28.25 -12.61 19.16
N GLY A 494 27.02 -12.93 18.75
CA GLY A 494 26.74 -13.94 17.73
C GLY A 494 27.01 -13.48 16.29
N PRO A 495 26.74 -14.36 15.31
CA PRO A 495 26.71 -13.99 13.90
C PRO A 495 25.73 -12.86 13.62
N THR A 496 26.15 -11.88 12.81
CA THR A 496 25.32 -10.72 12.48
C THR A 496 24.16 -11.13 11.58
N VAL A 497 22.94 -10.86 12.02
CA VAL A 497 21.71 -11.02 11.23
C VAL A 497 20.85 -9.78 11.42
N VAL A 498 20.48 -9.13 10.33
CA VAL A 498 19.59 -7.95 10.33
C VAL A 498 18.39 -8.24 9.44
N HIS A 499 17.19 -7.95 9.95
CA HIS A 499 15.97 -8.01 9.17
C HIS A 499 15.58 -6.61 8.72
N VAL A 500 15.62 -6.36 7.41
CA VAL A 500 15.22 -5.10 6.78
C VAL A 500 13.76 -5.21 6.34
N ALA A 501 12.94 -4.25 6.77
CA ALA A 501 11.51 -4.21 6.43
C ALA A 501 11.11 -2.95 5.65
N LYS A 502 11.98 -1.94 5.59
CA LYS A 502 11.69 -0.66 4.94
C LYS A 502 12.93 0.03 4.41
N LEU A 503 12.78 0.82 3.36
CA LEU A 503 13.81 1.70 2.82
C LEU A 503 13.36 3.17 2.91
N TYR A 504 14.22 4.03 3.46
CA TYR A 504 14.00 5.48 3.48
C TYR A 504 14.93 6.17 2.49
N HIS A 505 14.40 7.09 1.68
CA HIS A 505 15.24 7.88 0.78
C HIS A 505 15.96 9.00 1.55
N THR A 506 17.14 9.38 1.08
CA THR A 506 17.86 10.56 1.56
C THR A 506 17.13 11.85 1.17
N SER A 507 17.49 13.00 1.78
CA SER A 507 16.77 14.26 1.56
C SER A 507 16.82 14.80 0.13
N ASP A 508 17.83 14.39 -0.65
CA ASP A 508 17.99 14.62 -2.08
C ASP A 508 17.29 13.56 -2.97
N ALA A 509 16.77 12.48 -2.37
CA ALA A 509 16.13 11.33 -3.01
C ALA A 509 17.02 10.54 -4.01
N GLU A 510 18.34 10.68 -3.91
CA GLU A 510 19.29 9.96 -4.77
C GLU A 510 19.51 8.52 -4.31
N THR A 511 19.68 8.32 -3.00
CA THR A 511 20.02 7.03 -2.39
C THR A 511 18.97 6.59 -1.38
N PHE A 512 18.97 5.29 -1.08
CA PHE A 512 18.12 4.72 -0.04
C PHE A 512 18.96 4.20 1.11
N ARG A 513 18.39 4.25 2.30
CA ARG A 513 18.93 3.64 3.51
C ARG A 513 17.99 2.55 4.01
N ALA A 514 18.56 1.40 4.34
CA ALA A 514 17.82 0.23 4.77
C ALA A 514 17.50 0.30 6.27
N TYR A 515 16.22 0.34 6.61
CA TYR A 515 15.75 0.36 7.98
C TYR A 515 15.34 -1.05 8.43
N GLY A 516 15.95 -1.50 9.52
CA GLY A 516 15.79 -2.86 9.99
C GLY A 516 16.14 -3.05 11.45
N ARG A 517 15.99 -4.28 11.92
CA ARG A 517 16.32 -4.70 13.29
C ARG A 517 17.49 -5.67 13.27
N VAL A 518 18.49 -5.44 14.13
CA VAL A 518 19.55 -6.41 14.37
C VAL A 518 18.97 -7.54 15.21
N MET A 519 18.84 -8.73 14.61
CA MET A 519 18.24 -9.91 15.24
C MET A 519 19.29 -10.72 16.02
N SER A 520 20.53 -10.73 15.53
CA SER A 520 21.69 -11.29 16.23
C SER A 520 22.98 -10.56 15.82
N GLY A 521 24.00 -10.69 16.65
CA GLY A 521 25.33 -10.12 16.44
C GLY A 521 25.37 -8.60 16.57
N THR A 522 26.40 -8.01 15.97
CA THR A 522 26.63 -6.56 15.98
C THR A 522 27.02 -6.11 14.59
N VAL A 523 26.21 -5.24 13.99
CA VAL A 523 26.52 -4.62 12.69
C VAL A 523 27.51 -3.47 12.89
N LYS A 524 28.54 -3.38 12.05
CA LYS A 524 29.59 -2.37 12.12
C LYS A 524 29.81 -1.68 10.79
N VAL A 525 30.24 -0.41 10.84
CA VAL A 525 30.71 0.30 9.65
C VAL A 525 31.94 -0.40 9.04
N GLY A 526 31.92 -0.60 7.73
CA GLY A 526 32.94 -1.32 6.96
C GLY A 526 32.79 -2.84 6.94
N GLN A 527 31.76 -3.40 7.58
CA GLN A 527 31.52 -4.84 7.59
C GLN A 527 31.01 -5.33 6.22
N ALA A 528 31.60 -6.40 5.71
CA ALA A 528 31.12 -7.11 4.53
C ALA A 528 29.94 -8.03 4.90
N VAL A 529 28.84 -7.92 4.16
CA VAL A 529 27.60 -8.65 4.43
C VAL A 529 27.04 -9.28 3.15
N LYS A 530 26.25 -10.34 3.30
CA LYS A 530 25.40 -10.89 2.24
C LYS A 530 23.98 -10.36 2.44
N VAL A 531 23.40 -9.78 1.40
CA VAL A 531 22.02 -9.27 1.37
C VAL A 531 21.17 -10.27 0.60
N LEU A 532 20.22 -10.91 1.27
CA LEU A 532 19.30 -11.89 0.72
C LEU A 532 17.94 -11.20 0.46
N GLY A 533 17.50 -11.16 -0.78
CA GLY A 533 16.19 -10.63 -1.16
C GLY A 533 15.04 -11.62 -0.88
N GLU A 534 13.83 -11.28 -1.33
CA GLU A 534 12.62 -12.09 -1.10
C GLU A 534 12.55 -13.34 -1.99
N GLY A 535 13.23 -13.33 -3.13
CA GLY A 535 13.31 -14.46 -4.07
C GLY A 535 14.37 -15.49 -3.71
N TYR A 536 15.27 -15.16 -2.78
CA TYR A 536 16.36 -16.05 -2.38
C TYR A 536 15.85 -17.38 -1.79
N SER A 537 16.42 -18.48 -2.26
CA SER A 537 16.22 -19.81 -1.69
C SER A 537 17.51 -20.63 -1.77
N LEU A 538 17.57 -21.78 -1.10
CA LEU A 538 18.73 -22.68 -1.19
C LEU A 538 18.91 -23.29 -2.60
N GLU A 539 17.86 -23.28 -3.42
CA GLU A 539 17.90 -23.77 -4.79
C GLU A 539 18.24 -22.66 -5.80
N ASP A 540 18.02 -21.40 -5.41
CA ASP A 540 18.20 -20.21 -6.24
C ASP A 540 18.87 -19.08 -5.44
N GLU A 541 20.18 -18.96 -5.63
CA GLU A 541 21.03 -17.96 -4.98
C GLU A 541 21.14 -16.65 -5.79
N GLU A 542 20.40 -16.48 -6.90
CA GLU A 542 20.52 -15.29 -7.76
C GLU A 542 20.14 -13.98 -7.02
N ASP A 543 19.22 -14.06 -6.06
CA ASP A 543 18.77 -12.92 -5.24
C ASP A 543 19.64 -12.70 -3.98
N MET A 544 20.91 -13.14 -4.02
CA MET A 544 21.94 -12.84 -3.02
C MET A 544 23.00 -11.90 -3.58
N VAL A 545 23.26 -10.78 -2.89
CA VAL A 545 24.32 -9.83 -3.26
C VAL A 545 25.24 -9.55 -2.07
N SER A 546 26.56 -9.52 -2.31
CA SER A 546 27.52 -9.05 -1.32
C SER A 546 27.59 -7.51 -1.30
N ALA A 547 27.50 -6.92 -0.12
CA ALA A 547 27.57 -5.48 0.09
C ALA A 547 28.49 -5.12 1.27
N ILE A 548 28.84 -3.84 1.39
CA ILE A 548 29.60 -3.30 2.52
C ILE A 548 28.72 -2.29 3.24
N VAL A 549 28.64 -2.40 4.56
CA VAL A 549 27.91 -1.42 5.38
C VAL A 549 28.73 -0.13 5.45
N GLU A 550 28.28 0.92 4.76
CA GLU A 550 28.98 2.22 4.72
C GLU A 550 28.69 3.10 5.94
N GLY A 551 27.51 2.93 6.55
CA GLY A 551 27.09 3.70 7.71
C GLY A 551 26.05 2.96 8.54
N VAL A 552 26.14 3.09 9.86
CA VAL A 552 25.14 2.61 10.82
C VAL A 552 24.60 3.83 11.56
N LEU A 553 23.32 4.12 11.36
CA LEU A 553 22.67 5.31 11.90
C LEU A 553 21.45 4.93 12.75
N ILE A 554 21.14 5.77 13.73
CA ILE A 554 19.86 5.78 14.43
C ILE A 554 19.00 6.89 13.82
N ASP A 555 17.81 6.53 13.38
CA ASP A 555 16.90 7.45 12.70
C ASP A 555 15.98 8.15 13.71
N GLU A 556 16.01 9.49 13.71
CA GLU A 556 15.23 10.37 14.58
C GLU A 556 14.28 11.23 13.75
N SER A 557 13.87 10.72 12.58
CA SER A 557 13.03 11.38 11.59
C SER A 557 13.68 12.61 10.95
N ARG A 558 13.83 13.72 11.70
CA ARG A 558 14.39 14.98 11.18
C ARG A 558 15.91 15.04 11.22
N TYR A 559 16.55 14.19 12.00
CA TYR A 559 18.00 14.07 12.06
C TYR A 559 18.39 12.60 12.22
N THR A 560 19.67 12.30 12.02
CA THR A 560 20.22 10.95 12.21
C THR A 560 21.40 11.02 13.15
N VAL A 561 21.57 10.00 13.99
CA VAL A 561 22.71 9.87 14.89
C VAL A 561 23.61 8.74 14.37
N ASP A 562 24.81 9.10 13.91
CA ASP A 562 25.80 8.12 13.47
C ASP A 562 26.38 7.36 14.66
N VAL A 563 26.44 6.03 14.53
CA VAL A 563 27.05 5.14 15.54
C VAL A 563 28.06 4.22 14.87
N PRO A 564 29.17 3.86 15.54
CA PRO A 564 30.18 2.98 14.95
C PRO A 564 29.67 1.54 14.76
N SER A 565 28.73 1.13 15.60
CA SER A 565 28.15 -0.21 15.59
C SER A 565 26.84 -0.27 16.38
N ALA A 566 26.00 -1.26 16.07
CA ALA A 566 24.77 -1.52 16.82
C ALA A 566 24.58 -3.04 17.06
N GLY A 567 24.32 -3.41 18.31
CA GLY A 567 24.12 -4.80 18.73
C GLY A 567 22.68 -5.30 18.54
N ALA A 568 22.46 -6.57 18.83
CA ALA A 568 21.17 -7.24 18.73
C ALA A 568 20.06 -6.53 19.54
N GLY A 569 18.86 -6.48 18.99
CA GLY A 569 17.68 -5.82 19.56
C GLY A 569 17.47 -4.37 19.12
N ASN A 570 18.49 -3.70 18.59
CA ASN A 570 18.41 -2.32 18.12
C ASN A 570 17.75 -2.21 16.74
N LEU A 571 17.04 -1.10 16.54
CA LEU A 571 16.60 -0.67 15.21
C LEU A 571 17.66 0.24 14.61
N VAL A 572 17.99 0.03 13.34
CA VAL A 572 19.12 0.68 12.67
C VAL A 572 18.73 1.10 11.27
N LEU A 573 19.35 2.19 10.81
CA LEU A 573 19.31 2.68 9.45
C LEU A 573 20.70 2.46 8.83
N LEU A 574 20.77 1.61 7.81
CA LEU A 574 22.02 1.18 7.18
C LEU A 574 22.20 1.85 5.81
N SER A 575 23.42 2.31 5.53
CA SER A 575 23.82 2.85 4.22
C SER A 575 24.72 1.86 3.47
N GLY A 576 24.67 1.85 2.13
CA GLY A 576 25.53 1.02 1.26
C GLY A 576 24.99 -0.40 0.95
N VAL A 577 23.78 -0.74 1.41
CA VAL A 577 23.20 -2.09 1.27
C VAL A 577 21.87 -2.11 0.50
N ASP A 578 21.44 -0.99 -0.07
CA ASP A 578 20.10 -0.82 -0.66
C ASP A 578 19.99 -1.29 -2.11
N ALA A 579 21.11 -1.50 -2.81
CA ALA A 579 21.14 -1.73 -4.25
C ALA A 579 20.24 -2.91 -4.70
N SER A 580 20.35 -4.06 -4.02
CA SER A 580 19.58 -5.28 -4.30
C SER A 580 18.23 -5.34 -3.58
N ILE A 581 17.99 -4.48 -2.59
CA ILE A 581 16.77 -4.53 -1.79
C ILE A 581 15.64 -3.84 -2.54
N SER A 582 14.58 -4.59 -2.84
CA SER A 582 13.35 -4.07 -3.42
C SER A 582 12.32 -3.71 -2.34
N LYS A 583 12.02 -4.63 -1.41
CA LYS A 583 11.01 -4.42 -0.35
C LYS A 583 11.55 -4.81 1.02
N THR A 584 11.78 -6.10 1.22
CA THR A 584 12.40 -6.65 2.42
C THR A 584 13.69 -7.37 2.08
N ALA A 585 14.56 -7.53 3.07
CA ALA A 585 15.77 -8.31 2.92
C ALA A 585 16.25 -8.86 4.26
N THR A 586 17.01 -9.95 4.18
CA THR A 586 17.76 -10.51 5.30
C THR A 586 19.24 -10.27 5.07
N ILE A 587 19.88 -9.50 5.93
CA ILE A 587 21.31 -9.22 5.85
C ILE A 587 22.02 -10.13 6.84
N VAL A 588 23.05 -10.82 6.38
CA VAL A 588 23.84 -11.73 7.22
C VAL A 588 25.34 -11.46 7.07
N SER A 589 26.15 -11.81 8.07
CA SER A 589 27.60 -11.71 7.94
C SER A 589 28.10 -12.59 6.80
N LYS A 590 29.12 -12.11 6.06
CA LYS A 590 29.70 -12.86 4.94
C LYS A 590 30.33 -14.19 5.37
N ASP A 591 30.82 -14.24 6.60
CA ASP A 591 31.62 -15.34 7.16
C ASP A 591 30.78 -16.57 7.57
N ILE A 592 29.45 -16.50 7.41
CA ILE A 592 28.56 -17.62 7.71
C ILE A 592 28.61 -18.62 6.55
N GLU A 593 29.04 -19.84 6.86
CA GLU A 593 29.11 -20.99 5.95
C GLU A 593 27.87 -21.90 6.02
N ASP A 594 26.99 -21.70 7.00
CA ASP A 594 25.75 -22.45 7.16
C ASP A 594 24.72 -22.10 6.06
N ASP A 595 23.77 -23.02 5.82
CA ASP A 595 22.60 -22.78 4.99
C ASP A 595 21.85 -21.53 5.46
N LEU A 596 21.77 -20.53 4.60
CA LEU A 596 21.12 -19.26 4.88
C LEU A 596 19.64 -19.33 4.51
N TYR A 597 18.80 -18.67 5.30
CA TYR A 597 17.37 -18.54 5.06
C TYR A 597 16.94 -17.09 5.26
N ILE A 598 15.83 -16.73 4.66
CA ILE A 598 15.26 -15.38 4.77
C ILE A 598 14.21 -15.30 5.89
N PHE A 599 13.92 -14.10 6.36
CA PHE A 599 12.66 -13.83 7.02
C PHE A 599 11.51 -13.89 6.01
N LYS A 600 10.33 -14.32 6.46
CA LYS A 600 9.13 -14.35 5.62
C LYS A 600 8.85 -12.94 5.08
N PRO A 601 8.43 -12.80 3.82
CA PRO A 601 7.89 -11.54 3.32
C PRO A 601 6.77 -10.99 4.22
N ILE A 602 6.56 -9.67 4.17
CA ILE A 602 5.55 -9.03 5.01
C ILE A 602 4.16 -9.40 4.50
N LYS A 603 3.31 -9.88 5.40
CA LYS A 603 1.90 -10.12 5.08
C LYS A 603 1.14 -8.81 5.32
N HIS A 604 0.78 -8.13 4.25
CA HIS A 604 0.08 -6.85 4.35
C HIS A 604 -1.39 -7.00 4.75
N ILE A 605 -1.94 -5.93 5.32
CA ILE A 605 -3.31 -5.84 5.82
C ILE A 605 -4.34 -5.81 4.68
N THR A 606 -3.95 -5.23 3.54
CA THR A 606 -4.80 -5.04 2.37
C THR A 606 -4.07 -5.45 1.10
N SER A 607 -4.73 -5.34 -0.06
CA SER A 607 -4.18 -5.69 -1.37
C SER A 607 -4.24 -4.51 -2.34
N SER A 608 -3.28 -4.42 -3.25
CA SER A 608 -3.27 -3.43 -4.32
C SER A 608 -4.21 -3.83 -5.45
N VAL A 609 -5.33 -3.10 -5.57
CA VAL A 609 -6.43 -3.41 -6.50
C VAL A 609 -6.66 -2.35 -7.57
N VAL A 610 -6.18 -1.12 -7.36
CA VAL A 610 -6.29 -0.05 -8.37
C VAL A 610 -5.07 -0.10 -9.28
N LYS A 611 -5.31 0.01 -10.57
CA LYS A 611 -4.34 -0.12 -11.66
C LYS A 611 -4.33 1.16 -12.48
N ILE A 612 -3.16 1.75 -12.70
CA ILE A 612 -2.94 2.85 -13.65
C ILE A 612 -1.82 2.47 -14.64
N ALA A 613 -1.93 2.89 -15.90
CA ALA A 613 -0.78 2.90 -16.81
C ALA A 613 -0.07 4.25 -16.72
N VAL A 614 1.24 4.21 -16.86
CA VAL A 614 2.11 5.37 -16.87
C VAL A 614 3.08 5.31 -18.05
N GLU A 615 3.24 6.43 -18.74
CA GLU A 615 4.18 6.56 -19.85
C GLU A 615 4.83 7.94 -19.79
N PRO A 616 6.12 8.07 -20.16
CA PRO A 616 6.74 9.38 -20.24
C PRO A 616 6.11 10.16 -21.41
N ILE A 617 5.98 11.49 -21.29
CA ILE A 617 5.52 12.30 -22.43
C ILE A 617 6.52 12.20 -23.59
N SER A 618 7.81 12.26 -23.27
CA SER A 618 8.90 12.05 -24.21
C SER A 618 9.44 10.61 -24.10
N PRO A 619 9.32 9.77 -25.15
CA PRO A 619 9.82 8.39 -25.12
C PRO A 619 11.33 8.27 -24.82
N SER A 620 12.13 9.29 -25.17
CA SER A 620 13.57 9.32 -24.87
C SER A 620 13.87 9.31 -23.37
N GLU A 621 12.91 9.70 -22.52
CA GLU A 621 13.06 9.75 -21.07
C GLU A 621 12.61 8.47 -20.36
N LEU A 622 12.25 7.42 -21.11
CA LEU A 622 11.83 6.14 -20.57
C LEU A 622 12.82 5.56 -19.54
N PRO A 623 14.16 5.60 -19.73
CA PRO A 623 15.10 5.11 -18.72
C PRO A 623 14.99 5.83 -17.37
N LYS A 624 14.76 7.16 -17.38
CA LYS A 624 14.55 7.96 -16.16
C LYS A 624 13.25 7.55 -15.46
N MET A 625 12.18 7.30 -16.22
CA MET A 625 10.93 6.81 -15.66
C MET A 625 11.11 5.45 -14.99
N LEU A 626 11.80 4.52 -15.66
CA LEU A 626 12.06 3.18 -15.13
C LEU A 626 12.90 3.21 -13.84
N GLU A 627 13.92 4.08 -13.77
CA GLU A 627 14.67 4.31 -12.54
C GLU A 627 13.75 4.85 -11.43
N GLY A 628 12.91 5.83 -11.74
CA GLY A 628 11.91 6.37 -10.82
C GLY A 628 10.93 5.31 -10.31
N LEU A 629 10.44 4.42 -11.18
CA LEU A 629 9.55 3.31 -10.81
C LEU A 629 10.25 2.31 -9.87
N ARG A 630 11.54 2.02 -10.08
CA ARG A 630 12.32 1.20 -9.15
C ARG A 630 12.44 1.86 -7.78
N LYS A 631 12.70 3.18 -7.73
CA LYS A 631 12.75 3.96 -6.46
C LYS A 631 11.38 3.99 -5.75
N ILE A 632 10.29 4.07 -6.50
CA ILE A 632 8.93 3.94 -5.96
C ILE A 632 8.70 2.56 -5.33
N ASN A 633 9.11 1.49 -6.01
CA ASN A 633 8.99 0.13 -5.51
C ASN A 633 9.78 -0.09 -4.20
N LYS A 634 10.92 0.60 -4.04
CA LYS A 634 11.70 0.67 -2.80
C LYS A 634 11.00 1.43 -1.68
N SER A 635 10.36 2.56 -2.01
CA SER A 635 9.79 3.46 -1.01
C SER A 635 8.41 3.03 -0.48
N TYR A 636 7.60 2.36 -1.30
CA TYR A 636 6.21 2.02 -0.99
C TYR A 636 6.04 0.49 -0.91
N PRO A 637 5.83 -0.10 0.27
CA PRO A 637 5.85 -1.56 0.43
C PRO A 637 4.84 -2.33 -0.44
N LEU A 638 3.61 -1.81 -0.60
CA LEU A 638 2.55 -2.51 -1.35
C LEU A 638 2.45 -2.15 -2.83
N VAL A 639 3.22 -1.17 -3.30
CA VAL A 639 3.22 -0.84 -4.72
C VAL A 639 3.72 -2.05 -5.51
N THR A 640 3.11 -2.29 -6.66
CA THR A 640 3.63 -3.27 -7.62
C THR A 640 3.72 -2.57 -8.95
N THR A 641 4.91 -2.64 -9.55
CA THR A 641 5.14 -2.14 -10.91
C THR A 641 5.33 -3.34 -11.83
N LYS A 642 4.64 -3.36 -12.96
CA LYS A 642 4.74 -4.43 -13.96
C LYS A 642 4.72 -3.83 -15.36
N VAL A 643 5.33 -4.53 -16.31
CA VAL A 643 5.23 -4.20 -17.74
C VAL A 643 4.28 -5.22 -18.35
N GLU A 644 3.24 -4.77 -19.04
CA GLU A 644 2.34 -5.67 -19.78
C GLU A 644 2.89 -5.96 -21.18
N GLU A 645 2.37 -6.98 -21.85
CA GLU A 645 2.84 -7.40 -23.19
C GLU A 645 2.71 -6.30 -24.25
N SER A 646 1.76 -5.37 -24.06
CA SER A 646 1.61 -4.17 -24.89
C SER A 646 2.75 -3.16 -24.74
N GLY A 647 3.65 -3.35 -23.76
CA GLY A 647 4.69 -2.38 -23.40
C GLY A 647 4.24 -1.33 -22.38
N GLU A 648 2.96 -1.29 -22.00
CA GLU A 648 2.46 -0.36 -20.98
C GLU A 648 3.08 -0.65 -19.60
N HIS A 649 3.58 0.40 -18.94
CA HIS A 649 4.02 0.31 -17.55
C HIS A 649 2.85 0.53 -16.60
N ILE A 650 2.59 -0.46 -15.75
CA ILE A 650 1.47 -0.48 -14.85
C ILE A 650 1.93 -0.28 -13.41
N ILE A 651 1.23 0.59 -12.68
CA ILE A 651 1.35 0.73 -11.23
C ILE A 651 0.07 0.23 -10.57
N LEU A 652 0.22 -0.70 -9.62
CA LEU A 652 -0.85 -1.19 -8.76
C LEU A 652 -0.73 -0.57 -7.36
N GLY A 653 -1.84 -0.06 -6.83
CA GLY A 653 -1.91 0.56 -5.51
C GLY A 653 -3.20 0.24 -4.75
N THR A 654 -3.26 0.67 -3.49
CA THR A 654 -4.38 0.38 -2.57
C THR A 654 -5.64 1.19 -2.88
N GLY A 655 -5.47 2.44 -3.33
CA GLY A 655 -6.56 3.39 -3.60
C GLY A 655 -6.05 4.72 -4.15
N GLU A 656 -6.96 5.66 -4.40
CA GLU A 656 -6.68 6.95 -5.05
C GLU A 656 -5.57 7.75 -4.35
N LEU A 657 -5.71 8.01 -3.05
CA LEU A 657 -4.72 8.79 -2.29
C LEU A 657 -3.32 8.15 -2.32
N TYR A 658 -3.24 6.83 -2.39
CA TYR A 658 -1.96 6.11 -2.46
C TYR A 658 -1.27 6.35 -3.79
N LEU A 659 -2.00 6.13 -4.88
CA LEU A 659 -1.50 6.30 -6.24
C LEU A 659 -1.16 7.75 -6.53
N ASP A 660 -1.94 8.69 -6.01
CA ASP A 660 -1.65 10.10 -6.18
C ASP A 660 -0.34 10.53 -5.46
N CYS A 661 -0.08 10.03 -4.24
CA CYS A 661 1.22 10.23 -3.58
C CYS A 661 2.38 9.57 -4.35
N ILE A 662 2.17 8.37 -4.89
CA ILE A 662 3.17 7.68 -5.72
C ILE A 662 3.47 8.46 -6.99
N LEU A 663 2.44 8.96 -7.67
CA LEU A 663 2.60 9.74 -8.90
C LEU A 663 3.28 11.08 -8.64
N HIS A 664 2.98 11.71 -7.50
CA HIS A 664 3.71 12.88 -7.04
C HIS A 664 5.20 12.56 -6.87
N ASP A 665 5.53 11.50 -6.13
CA ASP A 665 6.91 11.15 -5.84
C ASP A 665 7.66 10.70 -7.10
N LEU A 666 6.99 9.99 -8.01
CA LEU A 666 7.54 9.63 -9.30
C LEU A 666 7.90 10.91 -10.07
N ARG A 667 6.92 11.80 -10.31
CA ARG A 667 7.09 13.02 -11.12
C ARG A 667 8.00 14.07 -10.51
N LYS A 668 8.00 14.24 -9.19
CA LYS A 668 8.65 15.38 -8.51
C LYS A 668 9.88 15.01 -7.70
N VAL A 669 9.94 13.79 -7.16
CA VAL A 669 11.00 13.37 -6.24
C VAL A 669 12.05 12.52 -6.96
N PHE A 670 11.63 11.51 -7.74
CA PHE A 670 12.55 10.50 -8.26
C PHE A 670 12.95 10.66 -9.73
N SER A 671 12.03 11.01 -10.63
CA SER A 671 12.33 11.08 -12.07
C SER A 671 12.38 12.49 -12.65
N GLU A 672 11.69 13.47 -12.04
CA GLU A 672 11.63 14.86 -12.52
C GLU A 672 11.17 15.02 -13.99
N ILE A 673 10.33 14.10 -14.46
CA ILE A 673 9.77 14.12 -15.82
C ILE A 673 8.26 14.30 -15.82
N GLU A 674 7.73 14.66 -16.98
CA GLU A 674 6.30 14.66 -17.21
C GLU A 674 5.81 13.28 -17.64
N ILE A 675 4.72 12.82 -17.01
CA ILE A 675 4.22 11.45 -17.14
C ILE A 675 2.73 11.51 -17.46
N LYS A 676 2.38 10.89 -18.60
CA LYS A 676 1.01 10.58 -19.00
C LYS A 676 0.50 9.45 -18.12
N VAL A 677 -0.71 9.60 -17.59
CA VAL A 677 -1.32 8.62 -16.70
C VAL A 677 -2.70 8.29 -17.26
N SER A 678 -2.99 7.00 -17.38
CA SER A 678 -4.31 6.52 -17.81
C SER A 678 -5.35 6.73 -16.71
N ASP A 679 -6.63 6.63 -17.08
CA ASP A 679 -7.69 6.51 -16.08
C ASP A 679 -7.43 5.30 -15.16
N PRO A 680 -7.74 5.43 -13.86
CA PRO A 680 -7.60 4.34 -12.90
C PRO A 680 -8.63 3.24 -13.20
N VAL A 681 -8.13 2.04 -13.46
CA VAL A 681 -8.94 0.82 -13.60
C VAL A 681 -8.67 -0.12 -12.44
N THR A 682 -9.32 -1.27 -12.42
CA THR A 682 -9.15 -2.26 -11.35
C THR A 682 -8.47 -3.52 -11.86
N LYS A 683 -7.75 -4.20 -10.98
CA LYS A 683 -7.36 -5.59 -11.20
C LYS A 683 -8.60 -6.48 -11.09
N PHE A 684 -8.85 -7.32 -12.08
CA PHE A 684 -9.92 -8.33 -12.02
C PHE A 684 -9.36 -9.69 -11.60
N CYS A 685 -10.26 -10.62 -11.29
CA CYS A 685 -9.95 -12.05 -11.22
C CYS A 685 -10.95 -12.83 -12.07
N GLU A 686 -10.60 -14.07 -12.41
CA GLU A 686 -11.47 -14.96 -13.19
C GLU A 686 -11.96 -16.10 -12.31
N THR A 687 -13.23 -16.51 -12.44
CA THR A 687 -13.80 -17.60 -11.66
C THR A 687 -14.78 -18.44 -12.48
N VAL A 688 -15.27 -19.53 -11.89
CA VAL A 688 -16.32 -20.38 -12.47
C VAL A 688 -17.50 -20.45 -11.51
N VAL A 689 -18.71 -20.60 -12.03
CA VAL A 689 -19.91 -20.75 -11.20
C VAL A 689 -20.47 -22.16 -11.19
N GLU A 690 -20.14 -22.96 -12.20
CA GLU A 690 -20.62 -24.33 -12.36
C GLU A 690 -19.47 -25.29 -12.63
N THR A 691 -19.73 -26.59 -12.50
CA THR A 691 -18.76 -27.62 -12.90
C THR A 691 -18.65 -27.65 -14.43
N SER A 692 -17.44 -27.89 -14.94
CA SER A 692 -17.22 -28.07 -16.38
C SER A 692 -18.17 -29.10 -16.98
N ALA A 693 -18.88 -28.73 -18.05
CA ALA A 693 -19.89 -29.57 -18.67
C ALA A 693 -19.32 -30.90 -19.23
N LEU A 694 -18.05 -30.88 -19.62
CA LEU A 694 -17.33 -32.03 -20.18
C LEU A 694 -15.99 -32.22 -19.49
N LYS A 695 -15.52 -33.48 -19.48
CA LYS A 695 -14.15 -33.81 -19.11
C LYS A 695 -13.22 -33.36 -20.22
N CYS A 696 -12.37 -32.39 -19.92
CA CYS A 696 -11.48 -31.80 -20.91
C CYS A 696 -10.15 -32.52 -20.88
N TYR A 697 -9.55 -32.76 -22.05
CA TYR A 697 -8.22 -33.33 -22.14
C TYR A 697 -7.33 -32.52 -23.06
N ALA A 698 -6.02 -32.58 -22.81
CA ALA A 698 -5.00 -32.01 -23.69
C ALA A 698 -3.89 -33.03 -23.92
N GLU A 699 -3.41 -33.12 -25.16
CA GLU A 699 -2.29 -33.98 -25.56
C GLU A 699 -0.98 -33.20 -25.74
N THR A 700 0.14 -33.78 -25.32
CA THR A 700 1.45 -33.17 -25.57
C THR A 700 1.73 -33.08 -27.07
N PRO A 701 2.55 -32.12 -27.54
CA PRO A 701 2.91 -32.00 -28.96
C PRO A 701 3.45 -33.29 -29.59
N ASN A 702 4.13 -34.13 -28.80
CA ASN A 702 4.62 -35.44 -29.24
C ASN A 702 3.53 -36.54 -29.28
N LYS A 703 2.28 -36.25 -28.93
CA LYS A 703 1.11 -37.14 -28.85
C LYS A 703 1.28 -38.37 -27.95
N LYS A 704 2.21 -38.31 -26.99
CA LYS A 704 2.53 -39.44 -26.11
C LYS A 704 1.98 -39.30 -24.69
N ASN A 705 1.51 -38.12 -24.32
CA ASN A 705 0.92 -37.89 -23.00
C ASN A 705 -0.40 -37.15 -23.15
N LYS A 706 -1.36 -37.48 -22.30
CA LYS A 706 -2.70 -36.90 -22.25
C LYS A 706 -3.08 -36.67 -20.79
N LEU A 707 -3.50 -35.46 -20.48
CA LEU A 707 -4.00 -35.08 -19.15
C LEU A 707 -5.48 -34.73 -19.26
N THR A 708 -6.29 -35.23 -18.34
CA THR A 708 -7.73 -34.97 -18.30
C THR A 708 -8.11 -34.27 -16.99
N MET A 709 -8.74 -33.10 -17.07
CA MET A 709 -9.19 -32.34 -15.90
C MET A 709 -10.64 -31.88 -16.02
N ILE A 710 -11.24 -31.62 -14.86
CA ILE A 710 -12.45 -30.83 -14.70
C ILE A 710 -12.19 -29.67 -13.76
N SER A 711 -12.95 -28.59 -13.90
CA SER A 711 -12.94 -27.47 -12.97
C SER A 711 -14.31 -27.30 -12.31
N GLU A 712 -14.29 -26.98 -11.03
CA GLU A 712 -15.45 -26.76 -10.18
C GLU A 712 -15.26 -25.46 -9.37
N PRO A 713 -16.34 -24.74 -9.03
CA PRO A 713 -16.25 -23.63 -8.08
C PRO A 713 -15.80 -24.15 -6.70
N LEU A 714 -14.90 -23.42 -6.05
CA LEU A 714 -14.57 -23.66 -4.65
C LEU A 714 -15.70 -23.21 -3.74
N GLU A 715 -15.90 -23.93 -2.64
CA GLU A 715 -16.85 -23.54 -1.62
C GLU A 715 -16.47 -22.21 -0.96
N THR A 716 -17.49 -21.43 -0.59
CA THR A 716 -17.32 -20.10 -0.01
C THR A 716 -16.45 -20.12 1.23
N GLY A 717 -15.43 -19.25 1.25
CA GLY A 717 -14.51 -19.08 2.36
C GLY A 717 -13.23 -19.90 2.29
N ILE A 718 -13.14 -20.94 1.45
CA ILE A 718 -11.89 -21.70 1.26
C ILE A 718 -10.78 -20.80 0.70
N ALA A 719 -11.08 -20.04 -0.36
CA ALA A 719 -10.13 -19.11 -0.97
C ALA A 719 -9.52 -18.15 0.07
N ASN A 720 -10.37 -17.54 0.91
CA ASN A 720 -9.93 -16.59 1.95
C ASN A 720 -9.10 -17.28 3.05
N ASP A 721 -9.40 -18.54 3.37
CA ASP A 721 -8.63 -19.29 4.36
C ASP A 721 -7.24 -19.70 3.85
N ILE A 722 -7.10 -19.98 2.55
CA ILE A 722 -5.80 -20.23 1.91
C ILE A 722 -4.97 -18.94 1.91
N GLU A 723 -5.53 -17.83 1.43
CA GLU A 723 -4.82 -16.54 1.37
C GLU A 723 -4.48 -15.98 2.75
N SER A 724 -5.35 -16.20 3.73
CA SER A 724 -5.04 -15.82 5.12
C SER A 724 -3.96 -16.69 5.77
N GLY A 725 -3.53 -17.78 5.11
CA GLY A 725 -2.49 -18.68 5.58
C GLY A 725 -2.93 -19.64 6.68
N LYS A 726 -4.25 -19.81 6.89
CA LYS A 726 -4.78 -20.79 7.86
C LYS A 726 -4.54 -22.23 7.39
N VAL A 727 -4.47 -22.43 6.08
CA VAL A 727 -4.07 -23.67 5.44
C VAL A 727 -2.96 -23.38 4.44
N THR A 728 -1.89 -24.15 4.48
CA THR A 728 -0.71 -23.94 3.63
C THR A 728 -0.18 -25.27 3.11
N MET A 729 0.64 -25.22 2.07
CA MET A 729 1.31 -26.41 1.54
C MET A 729 2.41 -26.96 2.47
N ARG A 730 2.84 -26.18 3.47
CA ARG A 730 3.82 -26.58 4.51
C ARG A 730 3.24 -27.54 5.56
N MET A 731 1.92 -27.57 5.71
CA MET A 731 1.24 -28.53 6.59
C MET A 731 1.35 -29.95 6.06
N THR A 732 1.35 -30.94 6.94
CA THR A 732 1.31 -32.34 6.51
C THR A 732 0.00 -32.65 5.79
N ASN A 733 0.00 -33.59 4.84
CA ASN A 733 -1.22 -34.00 4.13
C ASN A 733 -2.35 -34.44 5.09
N LYS A 734 -2.00 -34.97 6.28
CA LYS A 734 -2.97 -35.40 7.29
C LYS A 734 -3.63 -34.22 8.00
N GLU A 735 -2.86 -33.19 8.35
CA GLU A 735 -3.39 -31.96 8.98
C GLU A 735 -4.26 -31.19 7.99
N ARG A 736 -3.79 -31.02 6.76
CA ARG A 736 -4.56 -30.39 5.69
C ARG A 736 -5.86 -31.17 5.42
N GLY A 737 -5.78 -32.49 5.32
CA GLY A 737 -6.97 -33.34 5.14
C GLY A 737 -8.02 -33.14 6.24
N LYS A 738 -7.59 -33.13 7.52
CA LYS A 738 -8.48 -32.87 8.67
C LYS A 738 -9.08 -31.47 8.64
N PHE A 739 -8.33 -30.46 8.21
CA PHE A 739 -8.83 -29.09 8.10
C PHE A 739 -9.99 -29.01 7.12
N PHE A 740 -9.82 -29.55 5.91
CA PHE A 740 -10.87 -29.57 4.88
C PHE A 740 -12.06 -30.47 5.26
N GLU A 741 -11.83 -31.61 5.88
CA GLU A 741 -12.88 -32.51 6.40
C GLU A 741 -13.71 -31.82 7.49
N SER A 742 -13.06 -31.24 8.51
CA SER A 742 -13.76 -30.68 9.67
C SER A 742 -14.50 -29.37 9.38
N LYS A 743 -13.92 -28.50 8.54
CA LYS A 743 -14.48 -27.18 8.28
C LYS A 743 -15.39 -27.14 7.05
N TYR A 744 -15.05 -27.88 6.01
CA TYR A 744 -15.72 -27.83 4.71
C TYR A 744 -16.34 -29.16 4.29
N GLN A 745 -16.28 -30.19 5.15
CA GLN A 745 -16.88 -31.50 4.91
C GLN A 745 -16.37 -32.19 3.64
N TRP A 746 -15.13 -31.89 3.25
CA TRP A 746 -14.49 -32.56 2.12
C TRP A 746 -14.22 -34.03 2.44
N ASP A 747 -14.30 -34.86 1.41
CA ASP A 747 -13.89 -36.25 1.50
C ASP A 747 -12.40 -36.37 1.88
N LEU A 748 -12.10 -37.33 2.76
CA LEU A 748 -10.77 -37.50 3.33
C LEU A 748 -9.75 -37.98 2.28
N LEU A 749 -10.18 -38.72 1.26
CA LEU A 749 -9.30 -39.19 0.19
C LEU A 749 -8.93 -38.02 -0.74
N ALA A 750 -9.92 -37.24 -1.16
CA ALA A 750 -9.71 -36.04 -1.98
C ALA A 750 -8.85 -34.97 -1.26
N SER A 751 -9.16 -34.68 0.01
CA SER A 751 -8.46 -33.64 0.78
C SER A 751 -6.99 -33.98 1.11
N ARG A 752 -6.65 -35.27 1.19
CA ARG A 752 -5.25 -35.73 1.32
C ARG A 752 -4.46 -35.64 0.03
N ASN A 753 -5.15 -35.67 -1.12
CA ASN A 753 -4.57 -35.66 -2.46
C ASN A 753 -4.53 -34.26 -3.10
N ILE A 754 -4.55 -33.20 -2.30
CA ILE A 754 -4.26 -31.84 -2.75
C ILE A 754 -2.78 -31.77 -3.16
N TRP A 755 -2.54 -31.38 -4.41
CA TRP A 755 -1.21 -31.30 -4.99
C TRP A 755 -0.56 -29.95 -4.80
N ALA A 756 -1.29 -28.87 -5.04
CA ALA A 756 -0.81 -27.49 -4.92
C ALA A 756 -1.98 -26.52 -4.76
N PHE A 757 -1.64 -25.33 -4.24
CA PHE A 757 -2.44 -24.13 -4.41
C PHE A 757 -1.85 -23.28 -5.54
N GLY A 758 -2.67 -22.41 -6.15
CA GLY A 758 -2.27 -21.59 -7.29
C GLY A 758 -3.00 -20.24 -7.29
N PRO A 759 -2.44 -19.17 -7.88
CA PRO A 759 -1.24 -19.16 -8.74
C PRO A 759 0.09 -19.28 -7.99
N GLU A 760 0.15 -18.85 -6.73
CA GLU A 760 1.32 -19.00 -5.86
C GLU A 760 1.08 -20.07 -4.79
N GLU A 761 2.05 -20.36 -3.92
CA GLU A 761 1.93 -21.38 -2.86
C GLU A 761 0.73 -21.17 -1.93
N ASN A 762 0.27 -19.93 -1.77
CA ASN A 762 -0.92 -19.55 -0.98
C ASN A 762 -2.02 -18.94 -1.86
N GLY A 763 -2.05 -19.27 -3.14
CA GLY A 763 -3.06 -18.74 -4.06
C GLY A 763 -4.46 -19.37 -3.87
N PRO A 764 -5.54 -18.67 -4.25
CA PRO A 764 -6.92 -19.03 -3.93
C PRO A 764 -7.54 -20.13 -4.81
N ASN A 765 -6.72 -21.03 -5.37
CA ASN A 765 -7.16 -22.16 -6.20
C ASN A 765 -6.57 -23.47 -5.68
N VAL A 766 -7.25 -24.59 -5.94
CA VAL A 766 -6.81 -25.91 -5.47
C VAL A 766 -6.66 -26.89 -6.62
N LEU A 767 -5.49 -27.51 -6.73
CA LEU A 767 -5.25 -28.66 -7.62
C LEU A 767 -5.36 -29.96 -6.83
N ILE A 768 -6.25 -30.86 -7.25
CA ILE A 768 -6.51 -32.14 -6.59
C ILE A 768 -6.26 -33.28 -7.57
N ASN A 769 -5.58 -34.33 -7.08
CA ASN A 769 -5.55 -35.60 -7.79
C ASN A 769 -6.73 -36.49 -7.34
N ASP A 770 -7.63 -36.73 -8.28
CA ASP A 770 -8.84 -37.53 -8.08
C ASP A 770 -8.88 -38.75 -9.02
N THR A 771 -7.70 -39.24 -9.40
CA THR A 771 -7.56 -40.47 -10.19
C THR A 771 -7.74 -41.71 -9.32
N LEU A 772 -8.37 -42.75 -9.84
CA LEU A 772 -8.38 -44.06 -9.19
C LEU A 772 -7.08 -44.83 -9.50
N PRO A 773 -6.42 -45.47 -8.51
CA PRO A 773 -5.21 -46.27 -8.74
C PRO A 773 -5.41 -47.46 -9.69
N SER A 774 -6.66 -47.86 -9.96
CA SER A 774 -7.02 -48.87 -10.95
C SER A 774 -6.98 -48.37 -12.39
N GLU A 775 -7.07 -47.06 -12.59
CA GLU A 775 -7.16 -46.42 -13.90
C GLU A 775 -5.83 -45.79 -14.32
N VAL A 776 -5.11 -45.20 -13.36
CA VAL A 776 -3.85 -44.49 -13.63
C VAL A 776 -2.71 -45.06 -12.78
N ASP A 777 -1.54 -45.26 -13.41
CA ASP A 777 -0.32 -45.61 -12.68
C ASP A 777 0.13 -44.44 -11.79
N THR A 778 -0.10 -44.58 -10.49
CA THR A 778 0.24 -43.58 -9.48
C THR A 778 1.72 -43.21 -9.43
N LYS A 779 2.64 -44.15 -9.75
CA LYS A 779 4.08 -43.85 -9.80
C LYS A 779 4.42 -43.00 -11.01
N LEU A 780 3.81 -43.31 -12.15
CA LEU A 780 4.00 -42.59 -13.39
C LEU A 780 3.42 -41.17 -13.28
N LEU A 781 2.22 -41.02 -12.73
CA LEU A 781 1.60 -39.72 -12.48
C LEU A 781 2.40 -38.88 -11.48
N SER A 782 2.92 -39.49 -10.42
CA SER A 782 3.75 -38.78 -9.43
C SER A 782 5.04 -38.22 -10.04
N SER A 783 5.57 -38.84 -11.10
CA SER A 783 6.81 -38.41 -11.75
C SER A 783 6.69 -37.10 -12.54
N VAL A 784 5.47 -36.74 -12.96
CA VAL A 784 5.19 -35.49 -13.69
C VAL A 784 4.53 -34.43 -12.78
N ARG A 785 4.38 -34.73 -11.48
CA ARG A 785 3.67 -33.90 -10.52
C ARG A 785 4.16 -32.45 -10.50
N GLU A 786 5.48 -32.23 -10.42
CA GLU A 786 6.03 -30.87 -10.38
C GLU A 786 5.77 -30.10 -11.67
N SER A 787 5.89 -30.76 -12.84
CA SER A 787 5.57 -30.14 -14.13
C SER A 787 4.08 -29.77 -14.25
N VAL A 788 3.18 -30.62 -13.73
CA VAL A 788 1.75 -30.32 -13.71
C VAL A 788 1.45 -29.15 -12.76
N LYS A 789 2.07 -29.12 -11.57
CA LYS A 789 1.94 -27.99 -10.64
C LYS A 789 2.40 -26.68 -11.26
N GLN A 790 3.56 -26.66 -11.91
CA GLN A 790 4.09 -25.47 -12.59
C GLN A 790 3.13 -25.00 -13.71
N GLY A 791 2.62 -25.93 -14.53
CA GLY A 791 1.64 -25.59 -15.57
C GLY A 791 0.32 -25.07 -15.01
N PHE A 792 -0.15 -25.64 -13.89
CA PHE A 792 -1.34 -25.18 -13.17
C PHE A 792 -1.16 -23.79 -12.53
N GLN A 793 -0.05 -23.56 -11.84
CA GLN A 793 0.28 -22.27 -11.22
C GLN A 793 0.44 -21.18 -12.26
N TRP A 794 1.13 -21.49 -13.37
CA TRP A 794 1.24 -20.59 -14.52
C TRP A 794 -0.13 -20.29 -15.14
N GLY A 795 -0.93 -21.33 -15.42
CA GLY A 795 -2.27 -21.17 -15.98
C GLY A 795 -3.19 -20.34 -15.09
N THR A 796 -3.19 -20.57 -13.78
CA THR A 796 -4.02 -19.80 -12.84
C THR A 796 -3.50 -18.38 -12.58
N ARG A 797 -2.24 -18.07 -12.93
CA ARG A 797 -1.69 -16.72 -12.80
C ARG A 797 -2.16 -15.79 -13.92
N GLU A 798 -2.28 -16.33 -15.13
CA GLU A 798 -2.75 -15.60 -16.30
C GLU A 798 -4.26 -15.75 -16.47
N GLY A 799 -4.85 -16.95 -16.44
CA GLY A 799 -6.29 -17.09 -16.72
C GLY A 799 -6.66 -16.91 -18.20
N PRO A 800 -7.70 -17.59 -18.72
CA PRO A 800 -8.00 -17.57 -20.16
C PRO A 800 -8.94 -16.46 -20.65
N LEU A 801 -9.66 -15.73 -19.79
CA LEU A 801 -10.62 -14.71 -20.24
C LEU A 801 -9.93 -13.41 -20.66
N CYS A 802 -9.01 -12.89 -19.86
CA CYS A 802 -8.40 -11.59 -20.08
C CYS A 802 -7.00 -11.48 -19.47
N ASP A 803 -6.29 -12.60 -19.32
CA ASP A 803 -4.98 -12.71 -18.67
C ASP A 803 -4.96 -12.10 -17.24
N GLU A 804 -6.06 -12.23 -16.50
CA GLU A 804 -6.12 -11.94 -15.06
C GLU A 804 -6.19 -13.20 -14.18
N PRO A 805 -5.62 -13.18 -12.96
CA PRO A 805 -5.52 -14.36 -12.11
C PRO A 805 -6.86 -15.06 -11.86
N ILE A 806 -6.85 -16.38 -11.94
CA ILE A 806 -7.98 -17.22 -11.57
C ILE A 806 -8.13 -17.20 -10.03
N ARG A 807 -9.37 -17.17 -9.53
CA ARG A 807 -9.69 -17.21 -8.10
C ARG A 807 -10.88 -18.12 -7.85
N GLY A 808 -10.79 -18.92 -6.78
CA GLY A 808 -11.93 -19.67 -6.27
C GLY A 808 -12.26 -20.90 -7.11
N VAL A 809 -11.26 -21.52 -7.76
CA VAL A 809 -11.47 -22.68 -8.64
C VAL A 809 -10.73 -23.91 -8.15
N LYS A 810 -11.43 -25.04 -8.20
CA LYS A 810 -10.94 -26.38 -7.87
C LYS A 810 -10.72 -27.15 -9.17
N PHE A 811 -9.48 -27.51 -9.44
CA PHE A 811 -9.10 -28.32 -10.59
C PHE A 811 -8.88 -29.76 -10.14
N ARG A 812 -9.59 -30.72 -10.75
CA ARG A 812 -9.48 -32.15 -10.45
C ARG A 812 -8.88 -32.88 -11.63
N ILE A 813 -7.76 -33.56 -11.40
CA ILE A 813 -7.18 -34.50 -12.34
C ILE A 813 -7.98 -35.80 -12.25
N LEU A 814 -8.62 -36.18 -13.35
CA LEU A 814 -9.44 -37.40 -13.40
C LEU A 814 -8.72 -38.56 -14.06
N ASP A 815 -7.91 -38.28 -15.07
CA ASP A 815 -7.18 -39.30 -15.84
C ASP A 815 -5.86 -38.72 -16.39
N ALA A 816 -4.88 -39.59 -16.55
CA ALA A 816 -3.57 -39.26 -17.12
C ALA A 816 -2.97 -40.47 -17.84
N ASN A 817 -2.88 -40.38 -19.17
CA ASN A 817 -2.14 -41.36 -19.98
C ASN A 817 -0.75 -40.79 -20.26
N LEU A 818 0.30 -41.43 -19.74
CA LEU A 818 1.66 -40.91 -19.81
C LEU A 818 2.59 -41.94 -20.47
N ALA A 819 3.58 -41.47 -21.21
CA ALA A 819 4.62 -42.34 -21.75
C ALA A 819 5.49 -42.93 -20.63
N GLN A 820 5.90 -44.18 -20.82
CA GLN A 820 6.76 -44.92 -19.88
C GLN A 820 8.18 -44.35 -19.81
N GLU A 821 8.72 -43.90 -20.95
CA GLU A 821 10.07 -43.36 -21.03
C GLU A 821 10.11 -41.88 -20.58
N PRO A 822 10.98 -41.50 -19.61
CA PRO A 822 11.06 -40.13 -19.09
C PRO A 822 11.30 -39.04 -20.13
N ILE A 823 12.00 -39.35 -21.22
CA ILE A 823 12.34 -38.39 -22.27
C ILE A 823 11.10 -37.80 -22.96
N TYR A 824 9.99 -38.55 -23.03
CA TYR A 824 8.76 -38.08 -23.67
C TYR A 824 7.86 -37.26 -22.74
N ARG A 825 8.21 -37.15 -21.45
CA ARG A 825 7.44 -36.44 -20.42
C ARG A 825 8.25 -35.34 -19.73
N GLY A 826 9.23 -34.77 -20.43
CA GLY A 826 9.99 -33.62 -19.95
C GLY A 826 9.12 -32.40 -19.67
N GLY A 827 9.60 -31.47 -18.84
CA GLY A 827 8.87 -30.28 -18.41
C GLY A 827 8.31 -29.46 -19.57
N GLY A 828 9.09 -29.23 -20.63
CA GLY A 828 8.65 -28.49 -21.82
C GLY A 828 7.49 -29.12 -22.59
N GLN A 829 7.17 -30.40 -22.36
CA GLN A 829 5.98 -31.05 -22.93
C GLN A 829 4.80 -30.96 -21.97
N ILE A 830 5.00 -31.30 -20.70
CA ILE A 830 3.92 -31.42 -19.72
C ILE A 830 3.41 -30.04 -19.25
N ILE A 831 4.30 -29.07 -19.01
CA ILE A 831 3.93 -27.76 -18.45
C ILE A 831 2.92 -27.01 -19.35
N PRO A 832 3.17 -26.84 -20.66
CA PRO A 832 2.20 -26.16 -21.54
C PRO A 832 0.90 -26.95 -21.70
N THR A 833 0.98 -28.29 -21.69
CA THR A 833 -0.19 -29.18 -21.79
C THR A 833 -1.07 -29.09 -20.55
N ALA A 834 -0.46 -29.06 -19.35
CA ALA A 834 -1.15 -28.85 -18.08
C ALA A 834 -1.82 -27.47 -18.03
N ARG A 835 -1.16 -26.42 -18.53
CA ARG A 835 -1.76 -25.08 -18.69
C ARG A 835 -2.97 -25.12 -19.63
N ARG A 836 -2.83 -25.74 -20.80
CA ARG A 836 -3.90 -25.83 -21.81
C ARG A 836 -5.13 -26.57 -21.27
N VAL A 837 -4.94 -27.70 -20.58
CA VAL A 837 -6.08 -28.44 -20.00
C VAL A 837 -6.78 -27.61 -18.91
N CYS A 838 -6.06 -26.86 -18.08
CA CYS A 838 -6.67 -25.95 -17.11
C CYS A 838 -7.56 -24.90 -17.79
N TYR A 839 -7.10 -24.29 -18.89
CA TYR A 839 -7.91 -23.33 -19.65
C TYR A 839 -9.13 -23.96 -20.28
N SER A 840 -8.98 -25.12 -20.92
CA SER A 840 -10.10 -25.81 -21.55
C SER A 840 -11.19 -26.20 -20.53
N SER A 841 -10.81 -26.74 -19.36
CA SER A 841 -11.76 -27.08 -18.31
C SER A 841 -12.45 -25.84 -17.76
N PHE A 842 -11.69 -24.77 -17.53
CA PHE A 842 -12.20 -23.51 -16.99
C PHE A 842 -13.23 -22.85 -17.92
N LEU A 843 -12.93 -22.77 -19.22
CA LEU A 843 -13.82 -22.15 -20.21
C LEU A 843 -15.13 -22.93 -20.39
N LEU A 844 -15.11 -24.25 -20.17
CA LEU A 844 -16.31 -25.09 -20.21
C LEU A 844 -17.09 -25.16 -18.88
N ALA A 845 -16.66 -24.40 -17.86
CA ALA A 845 -17.24 -24.36 -16.52
C ALA A 845 -18.02 -23.07 -16.22
N THR A 846 -18.60 -22.44 -17.26
CA THR A 846 -19.37 -21.20 -17.14
C THR A 846 -18.52 -20.08 -16.48
N PRO A 847 -17.52 -19.56 -17.19
CA PRO A 847 -16.56 -18.62 -16.62
C PRO A 847 -17.20 -17.26 -16.32
N ARG A 848 -16.74 -16.60 -15.26
CA ARG A 848 -17.21 -15.29 -14.78
C ARG A 848 -16.05 -14.40 -14.39
N LEU A 849 -16.25 -13.08 -14.53
CA LEU A 849 -15.30 -12.09 -14.06
C LEU A 849 -15.62 -11.72 -12.60
N LEU A 850 -14.58 -11.54 -11.79
CA LEU A 850 -14.64 -11.03 -10.43
C LEU A 850 -14.09 -9.61 -10.40
N GLU A 851 -14.88 -8.68 -9.86
CA GLU A 851 -14.45 -7.33 -9.54
C GLU A 851 -14.09 -7.20 -8.05
N PRO A 852 -13.08 -6.39 -7.72
CA PRO A 852 -12.78 -6.07 -6.32
C PRO A 852 -13.83 -5.10 -5.77
N VAL A 853 -14.18 -5.28 -4.51
CA VAL A 853 -15.16 -4.47 -3.79
C VAL A 853 -14.49 -3.84 -2.58
N TYR A 854 -14.64 -2.53 -2.43
CA TYR A 854 -14.26 -1.82 -1.23
C TYR A 854 -15.32 -1.94 -0.16
N TYR A 855 -14.88 -2.17 1.08
CA TYR A 855 -15.64 -1.78 2.25
C TYR A 855 -15.47 -0.28 2.45
N VAL A 856 -16.59 0.39 2.67
CA VAL A 856 -16.69 1.83 2.84
C VAL A 856 -17.23 2.11 4.23
N GLU A 857 -16.51 2.94 4.99
CA GLU A 857 -17.00 3.47 6.25
C GLU A 857 -17.06 4.99 6.15
N VAL A 858 -18.29 5.52 6.23
CA VAL A 858 -18.56 6.95 6.23
C VAL A 858 -18.96 7.39 7.62
N GLN A 859 -18.24 8.35 8.18
CA GLN A 859 -18.72 9.14 9.31
C GLN A 859 -19.39 10.40 8.79
N ALA A 860 -20.63 10.65 9.21
CA ALA A 860 -21.33 11.88 8.86
C ALA A 860 -22.29 12.30 9.99
N PRO A 861 -22.63 13.58 10.11
CA PRO A 861 -23.73 13.99 10.98
C PRO A 861 -25.07 13.45 10.44
N ALA A 862 -26.09 13.42 11.29
CA ALA A 862 -27.38 12.78 11.00
C ALA A 862 -28.10 13.34 9.77
N ASP A 863 -27.96 14.63 9.50
CA ASP A 863 -28.55 15.35 8.36
C ASP A 863 -27.93 14.95 7.01
N CYS A 864 -26.66 14.59 7.00
CA CYS A 864 -25.92 14.20 5.81
C CYS A 864 -26.15 12.75 5.37
N VAL A 865 -26.71 11.89 6.24
CA VAL A 865 -26.86 10.45 5.95
C VAL A 865 -27.64 10.20 4.66
N ALA A 866 -28.72 10.94 4.40
CA ALA A 866 -29.50 10.77 3.16
C ALA A 866 -28.69 11.09 1.89
N ALA A 867 -27.79 12.08 1.97
CA ALA A 867 -26.88 12.40 0.87
C ALA A 867 -25.88 11.25 0.62
N VAL A 868 -25.35 10.63 1.68
CA VAL A 868 -24.46 9.45 1.58
C VAL A 868 -25.12 8.32 0.79
N TYR A 869 -26.36 7.96 1.14
CA TYR A 869 -27.13 6.94 0.43
C TYR A 869 -27.35 7.28 -1.05
N THR A 870 -27.65 8.55 -1.34
CA THR A 870 -27.87 9.03 -2.69
C THR A 870 -26.61 8.86 -3.55
N VAL A 871 -25.45 9.29 -3.05
CA VAL A 871 -24.18 9.17 -3.79
C VAL A 871 -23.78 7.71 -3.97
N LEU A 872 -23.90 6.87 -2.93
CA LEU A 872 -23.62 5.42 -3.02
C LEU A 872 -24.48 4.72 -4.07
N SER A 873 -25.79 5.02 -4.09
CA SER A 873 -26.74 4.36 -5.01
C SER A 873 -26.42 4.61 -6.48
N ARG A 874 -25.82 5.76 -6.82
CA ARG A 874 -25.39 6.10 -8.19
C ARG A 874 -24.19 5.30 -8.65
N ARG A 875 -23.44 4.69 -7.73
CA ARG A 875 -22.15 4.02 -7.95
C ARG A 875 -22.21 2.53 -7.58
N ARG A 876 -23.38 1.90 -7.75
CA ARG A 876 -23.65 0.48 -7.37
C ARG A 876 -23.32 0.15 -5.90
N GLY A 877 -23.26 1.16 -5.04
CA GLY A 877 -22.97 1.01 -3.62
C GLY A 877 -24.14 0.40 -2.87
N HIS A 878 -23.84 -0.60 -2.02
CA HIS A 878 -24.82 -1.24 -1.16
C HIS A 878 -24.54 -0.92 0.32
N VAL A 879 -25.44 -0.20 0.98
CA VAL A 879 -25.32 0.08 2.41
C VAL A 879 -25.68 -1.17 3.19
N THR A 880 -24.76 -1.62 4.05
CA THR A 880 -24.96 -2.80 4.89
C THR A 880 -25.57 -2.44 6.22
N ARG A 881 -25.11 -1.35 6.85
CA ARG A 881 -25.56 -0.88 8.17
C ARG A 881 -25.38 0.62 8.31
N ASP A 882 -26.29 1.26 9.02
CA ASP A 882 -26.15 2.61 9.54
C ASP A 882 -26.34 2.58 11.07
N ILE A 883 -25.34 3.07 11.80
CA ILE A 883 -25.29 2.95 13.26
C ILE A 883 -24.99 4.32 13.86
N PRO A 884 -25.82 4.86 14.77
CA PRO A 884 -25.49 6.08 15.50
C PRO A 884 -24.29 5.82 16.41
N LYS A 885 -23.30 6.72 16.42
CA LYS A 885 -22.14 6.59 17.30
C LYS A 885 -22.53 6.94 18.74
N PRO A 886 -22.40 6.01 19.71
CA PRO A 886 -22.85 6.26 21.08
C PRO A 886 -22.16 7.47 21.69
N GLY A 887 -22.91 8.40 22.27
CA GLY A 887 -22.36 9.61 22.90
C GLY A 887 -21.74 10.62 21.94
N SER A 888 -22.08 10.57 20.65
CA SER A 888 -21.66 11.53 19.61
C SER A 888 -22.86 11.84 18.69
N PRO A 889 -22.96 13.03 18.09
CA PRO A 889 -23.99 13.35 17.09
C PRO A 889 -23.73 12.69 15.72
N LEU A 890 -22.63 11.95 15.58
CA LEU A 890 -22.22 11.31 14.33
C LEU A 890 -22.93 9.97 14.10
N TYR A 891 -23.11 9.65 12.83
CA TYR A 891 -23.53 8.35 12.33
C TYR A 891 -22.38 7.70 11.58
N THR A 892 -22.31 6.38 11.66
CA THR A 892 -21.41 5.57 10.84
C THR A 892 -22.23 4.75 9.86
N VAL A 893 -22.07 5.04 8.57
CA VAL A 893 -22.66 4.31 7.46
C VAL A 893 -21.60 3.36 6.92
N LYS A 894 -21.90 2.07 6.96
CA LYS A 894 -21.07 0.99 6.43
C LYS A 894 -21.66 0.51 5.11
N ALA A 895 -20.85 0.43 4.08
CA ALA A 895 -21.31 0.06 2.74
C ALA A 895 -20.25 -0.74 1.98
N HIS A 896 -20.66 -1.31 0.85
CA HIS A 896 -19.77 -1.91 -0.13
C HIS A 896 -19.92 -1.20 -1.46
N ILE A 897 -18.81 -0.94 -2.14
CA ILE A 897 -18.78 -0.31 -3.47
C ILE A 897 -17.78 -1.05 -4.36
N PRO A 898 -18.13 -1.40 -5.60
CA PRO A 898 -17.15 -1.89 -6.56
C PRO A 898 -16.04 -0.86 -6.77
N VAL A 899 -14.78 -1.30 -6.76
CA VAL A 899 -13.63 -0.37 -6.81
C VAL A 899 -13.65 0.50 -8.06
N LEU A 900 -14.10 -0.03 -9.20
CA LEU A 900 -14.20 0.72 -10.45
C LEU A 900 -15.13 1.94 -10.31
N ASP A 901 -16.21 1.79 -9.55
CA ASP A 901 -17.17 2.87 -9.30
C ASP A 901 -16.81 3.73 -8.08
N ALA A 902 -15.76 3.35 -7.33
CA ALA A 902 -15.27 4.13 -6.20
C ALA A 902 -14.43 5.34 -6.63
N ASN A 903 -13.96 5.37 -7.88
CA ASN A 903 -13.16 6.46 -8.43
C ASN A 903 -13.88 7.82 -8.30
N GLY A 904 -13.32 8.73 -7.50
CA GLY A 904 -13.87 10.06 -7.18
C GLY A 904 -15.00 10.07 -6.16
N PHE A 905 -15.33 8.92 -5.54
CA PHE A 905 -16.42 8.80 -4.58
C PHE A 905 -16.24 9.71 -3.35
N GLU A 906 -15.02 9.79 -2.81
CA GLU A 906 -14.73 10.67 -1.68
C GLU A 906 -15.02 12.14 -2.02
N THR A 907 -14.56 12.59 -3.19
CA THR A 907 -14.74 13.98 -3.65
C THR A 907 -16.22 14.32 -3.84
N ASP A 908 -16.98 13.43 -4.49
CA ASP A 908 -18.41 13.61 -4.68
C ASP A 908 -19.16 13.66 -3.36
N LEU A 909 -18.82 12.76 -2.44
CA LEU A 909 -19.45 12.67 -1.13
C LEU A 909 -19.17 13.91 -0.29
N ARG A 910 -17.93 14.37 -0.25
CA ARG A 910 -17.55 15.60 0.46
C ARG A 910 -18.22 16.81 -0.18
N THR A 911 -18.32 16.88 -1.49
CA THR A 911 -19.02 17.97 -2.18
C THR A 911 -20.52 17.97 -1.83
N ALA A 912 -21.17 16.81 -1.89
CA ALA A 912 -22.60 16.66 -1.58
C ALA A 912 -22.94 16.96 -0.11
N THR A 913 -21.97 16.83 0.80
CA THR A 913 -22.15 17.03 2.25
C THR A 913 -21.46 18.30 2.76
N MET A 914 -21.01 19.19 1.88
CA MET A 914 -20.26 20.41 2.24
C MET A 914 -19.03 20.14 3.13
N GLY A 915 -18.38 19.00 2.91
CA GLY A 915 -17.19 18.55 3.61
C GLY A 915 -17.45 17.93 4.98
N GLN A 916 -18.71 17.78 5.41
CA GLN A 916 -19.05 17.24 6.74
C GLN A 916 -18.92 15.72 6.84
N ALA A 917 -19.16 14.99 5.74
CA ALA A 917 -18.94 13.56 5.73
C ALA A 917 -17.48 13.24 5.44
N PHE A 918 -16.95 12.27 6.19
CA PHE A 918 -15.63 11.71 6.02
C PHE A 918 -15.74 10.23 5.67
N VAL A 919 -14.96 9.77 4.69
CA VAL A 919 -15.02 8.40 4.21
C VAL A 919 -13.65 7.75 4.24
N GLN A 920 -13.63 6.45 4.50
CA GLN A 920 -12.48 5.58 4.32
C GLN A 920 -12.92 4.36 3.50
N MET A 921 -12.06 3.95 2.57
CA MET A 921 -12.30 2.83 1.66
C MET A 921 -11.12 1.87 1.72
N SER A 922 -11.40 0.59 1.88
CA SER A 922 -10.37 -0.47 1.93
C SER A 922 -10.85 -1.68 1.17
N PHE A 923 -9.92 -2.42 0.56
CA PHE A 923 -10.25 -3.68 -0.10
C PHE A 923 -10.80 -4.69 0.91
N ASP A 924 -11.94 -5.30 0.59
CA ASP A 924 -12.63 -6.26 1.46
C ASP A 924 -12.75 -7.64 0.80
N HIS A 925 -13.38 -7.72 -0.38
CA HIS A 925 -13.58 -9.00 -1.06
C HIS A 925 -13.73 -8.85 -2.58
N TRP A 926 -13.80 -9.99 -3.24
CA TRP A 926 -14.09 -10.11 -4.67
C TRP A 926 -15.55 -10.50 -4.88
N SER A 927 -16.23 -9.85 -5.81
CA SER A 927 -17.63 -10.13 -6.17
C SER A 927 -17.75 -10.47 -7.66
N VAL A 928 -18.70 -11.33 -8.01
CA VAL A 928 -19.00 -11.64 -9.41
C VAL A 928 -19.59 -10.42 -10.10
N VAL A 929 -19.00 -10.05 -11.24
CA VAL A 929 -19.52 -8.99 -12.10
C VAL A 929 -20.84 -9.48 -12.71
N PRO A 930 -21.92 -8.68 -12.67
CA PRO A 930 -23.17 -9.03 -13.34
C PRO A 930 -22.96 -9.21 -14.85
N GLY A 931 -23.53 -10.28 -15.41
CA GLY A 931 -23.42 -10.59 -16.83
C GLY A 931 -22.60 -11.84 -17.13
N ASP A 932 -22.63 -12.21 -18.40
CA ASP A 932 -21.82 -13.29 -18.96
C ASP A 932 -20.69 -12.69 -19.83
N PRO A 933 -19.41 -12.91 -19.50
CA PRO A 933 -18.32 -12.40 -20.32
C PRO A 933 -18.25 -13.02 -21.72
N THR A 934 -18.82 -14.22 -21.94
CA THR A 934 -18.74 -14.93 -23.24
C THR A 934 -19.94 -14.68 -24.15
N ASP A 935 -20.98 -13.96 -23.72
CA ASP A 935 -22.22 -13.79 -24.49
C ASP A 935 -22.03 -12.85 -25.70
N SER A 936 -21.85 -13.43 -26.88
CA SER A 936 -21.63 -12.72 -28.15
C SER A 936 -22.85 -11.95 -28.68
N SER A 937 -24.03 -12.17 -28.12
CA SER A 937 -25.27 -11.49 -28.54
C SER A 937 -25.35 -10.04 -28.08
N ILE A 938 -24.60 -9.66 -27.04
CA ILE A 938 -24.62 -8.32 -26.47
C ILE A 938 -23.78 -7.36 -27.33
N GLN A 939 -24.45 -6.38 -27.92
CA GLN A 939 -23.82 -5.28 -28.65
C GLN A 939 -23.44 -4.15 -27.70
N LEU A 940 -22.15 -3.84 -27.65
CA LEU A 940 -21.61 -2.75 -26.83
C LEU A 940 -21.41 -1.50 -27.67
N ARG A 941 -21.75 -0.35 -27.10
CA ARG A 941 -21.51 0.95 -27.72
C ARG A 941 -20.21 1.55 -27.19
N PRO A 942 -19.32 2.06 -28.06
CA PRO A 942 -18.14 2.80 -27.61
C PRO A 942 -18.54 3.99 -26.73
N LEU A 943 -17.75 4.25 -25.67
CA LEU A 943 -17.88 5.40 -24.76
C LEU A 943 -19.18 5.49 -23.92
N GLU A 944 -20.15 4.59 -24.10
CA GLU A 944 -21.29 4.47 -23.19
C GLU A 944 -20.99 3.46 -22.06
N PRO A 945 -21.31 3.76 -20.79
CA PRO A 945 -21.12 2.82 -19.70
C PRO A 945 -22.11 1.65 -19.81
N ALA A 946 -21.58 0.43 -19.88
CA ALA A 946 -22.39 -0.78 -19.82
C ALA A 946 -22.98 -0.98 -18.42
N THR A 947 -24.23 -1.45 -18.33
CA THR A 947 -24.90 -1.71 -17.04
C THR A 947 -25.60 -3.07 -17.04
N GLY A 948 -25.84 -3.61 -15.84
CA GLY A 948 -26.53 -4.89 -15.67
C GLY A 948 -25.77 -6.04 -16.35
N GLN A 949 -26.46 -6.82 -17.18
CA GLN A 949 -25.91 -8.04 -17.79
C GLN A 949 -24.82 -7.79 -18.85
N ALA A 950 -24.70 -6.57 -19.37
CA ALA A 950 -23.69 -6.23 -20.38
C ALA A 950 -22.31 -5.91 -19.78
N LEU A 951 -22.23 -5.68 -18.46
CA LEU A 951 -21.03 -5.17 -17.80
C LEU A 951 -19.85 -6.16 -17.87
N ALA A 952 -20.08 -7.45 -17.58
CA ALA A 952 -19.01 -8.44 -17.62
C ALA A 952 -18.32 -8.53 -19.00
N ARG A 953 -19.11 -8.53 -20.08
CA ARG A 953 -18.59 -8.54 -21.46
C ARG A 953 -17.80 -7.28 -21.78
N ASP A 954 -18.32 -6.11 -21.41
CA ASP A 954 -17.64 -4.83 -21.64
C ASP A 954 -16.27 -4.77 -20.96
N LEU A 955 -16.21 -5.17 -19.69
CA LEU A 955 -14.97 -5.18 -18.92
C LEU A 955 -13.94 -6.18 -19.47
N VAL A 956 -14.38 -7.38 -19.86
CA VAL A 956 -13.47 -8.38 -20.46
C VAL A 956 -12.92 -7.87 -21.79
N LEU A 957 -13.76 -7.36 -22.70
CA LEU A 957 -13.29 -6.88 -24.00
C LEU A 957 -12.35 -5.68 -23.88
N LYS A 958 -12.67 -4.70 -23.03
CA LYS A 958 -11.77 -3.56 -22.76
C LYS A 958 -10.43 -4.01 -22.18
N THR A 959 -10.44 -4.96 -21.25
CA THR A 959 -9.21 -5.50 -20.65
C THR A 959 -8.37 -6.27 -21.67
N ARG A 960 -9.01 -7.09 -22.52
CA ARG A 960 -8.36 -7.84 -23.60
C ARG A 960 -7.68 -6.90 -24.60
N ARG A 961 -8.41 -5.90 -25.10
CA ARG A 961 -7.86 -4.89 -26.03
C ARG A 961 -6.65 -4.17 -25.46
N ARG A 962 -6.73 -3.76 -24.19
CA ARG A 962 -5.61 -3.09 -23.51
C ARG A 962 -4.36 -3.96 -23.40
N LYS A 963 -4.54 -5.28 -23.19
CA LYS A 963 -3.45 -6.24 -23.16
C LYS A 963 -2.97 -6.70 -24.54
N GLY A 964 -3.59 -6.23 -25.63
CA GLY A 964 -3.27 -6.69 -26.99
C GLY A 964 -3.82 -8.08 -27.34
N LEU A 965 -4.80 -8.58 -26.58
CA LEU A 965 -5.46 -9.86 -26.85
C LEU A 965 -6.59 -9.71 -27.87
N SER A 966 -6.90 -10.79 -28.60
CA SER A 966 -8.00 -10.82 -29.58
C SER A 966 -9.37 -10.55 -28.93
N ASP A 967 -10.28 -9.87 -29.63
CA ASP A 967 -11.64 -9.61 -29.12
C ASP A 967 -12.46 -10.89 -28.87
N SER A 968 -12.17 -11.99 -29.59
CA SER A 968 -12.84 -13.28 -29.37
C SER A 968 -12.17 -14.14 -28.30
N ILE A 969 -12.95 -14.71 -27.38
CA ILE A 969 -12.51 -15.74 -26.44
C ILE A 969 -12.58 -17.09 -27.17
N ALA A 970 -11.46 -17.51 -27.76
CA ALA A 970 -11.42 -18.72 -28.57
C ALA A 970 -11.34 -19.98 -27.70
N VAL A 971 -12.49 -20.52 -27.26
CA VAL A 971 -12.54 -21.79 -26.50
C VAL A 971 -11.95 -22.94 -27.32
N ALA A 972 -12.24 -22.96 -28.62
CA ALA A 972 -11.69 -23.92 -29.57
C ALA A 972 -10.14 -23.95 -29.63
N LYS A 973 -9.45 -22.83 -29.32
CA LYS A 973 -7.97 -22.77 -29.32
C LYS A 973 -7.33 -23.72 -28.32
N TYR A 974 -8.04 -24.07 -27.25
CA TYR A 974 -7.52 -24.89 -26.15
C TYR A 974 -8.05 -26.33 -26.17
N LEU A 975 -8.97 -26.65 -27.09
CA LEU A 975 -9.56 -27.96 -27.25
C LEU A 975 -8.91 -28.74 -28.38
N GLU A 976 -8.92 -30.07 -28.28
CA GLU A 976 -8.52 -30.94 -29.40
C GLU A 976 -9.66 -31.04 -30.43
N ASP A 977 -9.31 -31.19 -31.71
CA ASP A 977 -10.27 -31.23 -32.83
C ASP A 977 -11.40 -32.26 -32.62
N GLU A 978 -11.07 -33.43 -32.07
CA GLU A 978 -12.06 -34.48 -31.77
C GLU A 978 -13.10 -34.03 -30.73
N THR A 979 -12.66 -33.22 -29.75
CA THR A 979 -13.54 -32.68 -28.70
C THR A 979 -14.43 -31.58 -29.28
N ILE A 980 -13.90 -30.75 -30.18
CA ILE A 980 -14.67 -29.72 -30.89
C ILE A 980 -15.78 -30.36 -31.73
N ILE A 981 -15.45 -31.42 -32.46
CA ILE A 981 -16.43 -32.19 -33.25
C ILE A 981 -17.49 -32.82 -32.34
N ALA A 982 -17.09 -33.40 -31.21
CA ALA A 982 -18.01 -34.00 -30.26
C ALA A 982 -18.98 -32.96 -29.64
N ILE A 983 -18.47 -31.78 -29.27
CA ILE A 983 -19.29 -30.67 -28.75
C ILE A 983 -20.27 -30.20 -29.82
N SER A 984 -19.81 -30.00 -31.04
CA SER A 984 -20.63 -29.58 -32.18
C SER A 984 -21.74 -30.60 -32.49
N ALA A 985 -21.41 -31.90 -32.44
CA ALA A 985 -22.37 -32.99 -32.65
C ALA A 985 -23.38 -33.13 -31.49
N SER A 986 -23.02 -32.68 -30.28
CA SER A 986 -23.90 -32.73 -29.09
C SER A 986 -24.96 -31.62 -29.04
N GLY A 987 -24.96 -30.69 -30.01
CA GLY A 987 -25.88 -29.56 -30.06
C GLY A 987 -25.50 -28.40 -29.13
N ASN A 988 -24.30 -28.44 -28.54
CA ASN A 988 -23.76 -27.40 -27.66
C ASN A 988 -22.67 -26.56 -28.37
N ALA A 989 -22.85 -26.28 -29.67
CA ALA A 989 -21.90 -25.49 -30.44
C ALA A 989 -21.66 -24.09 -29.84
N ASP A 990 -22.66 -23.54 -29.15
CA ASP A 990 -22.61 -22.26 -28.44
C ASP A 990 -21.51 -22.22 -27.35
N LEU A 991 -21.05 -23.38 -26.84
CA LEU A 991 -19.95 -23.46 -25.87
C LEU A 991 -18.55 -23.28 -26.50
N LEU A 992 -18.44 -23.26 -27.83
CA LEU A 992 -17.16 -23.14 -28.54
C LEU A 992 -16.72 -21.68 -28.78
N GLY A 993 -17.57 -20.71 -28.43
CA GLY A 993 -17.34 -19.28 -28.62
C GLY A 993 -18.14 -18.71 -29.79
#